data_AF-A0A1J4XTN3-F1
#
_entry.id   AF-A0A1J4XTN3-F1
#
_cell.length_a   1.000
_cell.length_b   1.000
_cell.length_c   1.000
_cell.angle_alpha   90.00
_cell.angle_beta   90.00
_cell.angle_gamma   90.00
#
_symmetry.space_group_name_H-M   'P 1'
#
loop_
_entity.id
_entity.type
_entity.pdbx_description
1 polymer ?
#
loop_
_entity_poly.entity_id
_entity_poly.type
_entity_poly.pdbx_seq_one_letter_code
_entity_poly.pdbx_strand_id
1 'polypeptide(L)'
;MKLLLWVKKLLGLLKMNKGYTGRKLDEYTWIPKSKTYLREYREFLKICYDVQKRDGSFNDRTVGAEMVKRRAIVDRDNTAESYIEKYDSQTIGNQSYVSNARMMIRICRWLGWMTIGDAKATFVLTPYGINLTSFEGAFPAKIADLDEYSFVEAAFAKMKFYSVNDSPQYRNPRFKQRIFLNMLKVLSLFDHCSHYELVVSAFILKDERNHKEYKKVIGRVKRLKDHKITIGKALAELNLDCNNKSSVTGVYDGPKVMLSFARQLGLVENIPVSKETSPEIYEEYSLMYKDSGHIKPHGIKFVSSLTDIGKDFVEKYSKRKIIWFDELDDKLNESALLVYLNKSKKSLDVSKIGIELKDAIANLSKKDFIKKNGDYIKLSIETDFDLFQDVPFESRIYVIGILRKIDKEFLSSYNLIVERMKLRELFVNKNNFKIGDCIYCAVPSCKIYSQMSNQYGASDRFADRVCPMDIIQVSEKGEIIIEEDKCINCMLCVGRCPFSALSINEGKLRLKKSDNYLSIEYSQKIKETENLISQKGVVNNIQINTVAKIINLFESKISVPGHELKKDQFYVLVRNYFRGFGFEAAYSGSGGMKTRSDVTLLKPYIITSEVKSPAEGPINLKAVRQAFHAAVQQGTQLTLAIGDTTHKGAIEEEEKFRKVAPQVKICLLEIKYLFFLYLVRNILKISAEDINNLLMNNPGYFTKEKIEKFVKHKSAQINLKEAVIKEIIKELHSI
;
A
#
# COMPACT_ATOMS: atom_id res chain seq x y z
N MET A 1 36.90 17.18 -20.02
CA MET A 1 37.58 17.08 -18.70
C MET A 1 37.17 18.16 -17.69
N LYS A 2 37.19 19.47 -18.04
CA LYS A 2 36.72 20.56 -17.15
C LYS A 2 35.24 20.45 -16.75
N LEU A 3 34.37 19.98 -17.64
CA LEU A 3 32.96 19.68 -17.35
C LEU A 3 32.80 18.55 -16.30
N LEU A 4 33.68 17.55 -16.32
CA LEU A 4 33.67 16.43 -15.38
C LEU A 4 34.12 16.85 -13.97
N LEU A 5 35.10 17.77 -13.88
CA LEU A 5 35.49 18.40 -12.61
C LEU A 5 34.39 19.31 -12.07
N TRP A 6 33.70 20.05 -12.94
CA TRP A 6 32.59 20.91 -12.54
C TRP A 6 31.39 20.10 -12.03
N VAL A 7 31.05 18.98 -12.69
CA VAL A 7 30.01 18.03 -12.23
C VAL A 7 30.39 17.37 -10.91
N LYS A 8 31.66 16.99 -10.69
CA LYS A 8 32.11 16.49 -9.38
C LYS A 8 32.01 17.55 -8.27
N LYS A 9 32.27 18.83 -8.59
CA LYS A 9 32.13 19.95 -7.64
C LYS A 9 30.66 20.27 -7.36
N LEU A 10 29.78 20.18 -8.37
CA LEU A 10 28.32 20.35 -8.23
C LEU A 10 27.68 19.20 -7.43
N LEU A 11 28.10 17.96 -7.66
CA LEU A 11 27.66 16.79 -6.90
C LEU A 11 28.18 16.82 -5.44
N GLY A 12 29.35 17.44 -5.21
CA GLY A 12 29.87 17.70 -3.87
C GLY A 12 29.09 18.78 -3.10
N LEU A 13 28.50 19.76 -3.81
CA LEU A 13 27.66 20.83 -3.26
C LEU A 13 26.19 20.40 -3.09
N LEU A 14 25.74 19.37 -3.80
CA LEU A 14 24.46 18.68 -3.60
C LEU A 14 24.47 17.70 -2.41
N LYS A 15 25.32 17.94 -1.40
CA LYS A 15 25.05 17.40 -0.07
C LYS A 15 23.78 18.08 0.42
N MET A 16 22.64 17.40 0.18
CA MET A 16 21.37 17.69 0.82
C MET A 16 21.66 18.09 2.26
N ASN A 17 21.08 19.21 2.72
CA ASN A 17 21.00 19.52 4.13
C ASN A 17 20.56 18.24 4.85
N LYS A 18 21.52 17.55 5.48
CA LYS A 18 21.24 16.40 6.33
C LYS A 18 20.54 17.01 7.53
N GLY A 19 19.22 17.12 7.42
CA GLY A 19 18.34 17.49 8.51
C GLY A 19 18.80 16.70 9.73
N TYR A 20 19.00 17.44 10.81
CA TYR A 20 19.60 17.01 12.05
C TYR A 20 18.99 15.71 12.58
N THR A 21 19.57 14.56 12.25
CA THR A 21 19.54 13.38 13.10
C THR A 21 20.95 12.81 13.07
N GLY A 22 21.68 12.88 14.18
CA GLY A 22 23.00 12.24 14.31
C GLY A 22 22.96 10.70 14.22
N ARG A 23 21.96 10.11 13.55
CA ARG A 23 21.69 8.68 13.50
C ARG A 23 22.32 8.11 12.22
N LYS A 24 23.39 7.33 12.38
CA LYS A 24 23.98 6.53 11.30
C LYS A 24 23.13 5.29 11.01
N LEU A 25 21.90 5.49 10.50
CA LEU A 25 20.92 4.42 10.22
C LEU A 25 21.40 3.38 9.19
N ASP A 26 22.53 3.62 8.53
CA ASP A 26 23.16 2.66 7.62
C ASP A 26 24.08 1.66 8.32
N GLU A 27 24.54 1.95 9.54
CA GLU A 27 25.57 1.17 10.23
C GLU A 27 24.99 0.18 11.24
N TYR A 28 23.86 0.49 11.88
CA TYR A 28 23.22 -0.39 12.85
C TYR A 28 21.69 -0.25 12.83
N THR A 29 21.04 -1.28 13.38
CA THR A 29 19.59 -1.36 13.54
C THR A 29 19.16 -0.47 14.69
N TRP A 30 18.46 0.62 14.39
CA TRP A 30 17.95 1.52 15.41
C TRP A 30 16.55 1.09 15.88
N ILE A 31 16.40 0.87 17.18
CA ILE A 31 15.12 0.61 17.84
C ILE A 31 14.67 1.90 18.54
N PRO A 32 13.39 2.28 18.43
CA PRO A 32 12.85 3.40 19.18
C PRO A 32 12.94 3.15 20.69
N LYS A 33 13.37 4.19 21.42
CA LYS A 33 13.32 4.20 22.87
C LYS A 33 11.86 4.35 23.31
N SER A 34 11.20 3.21 23.51
CA SER A 34 9.80 3.10 23.86
C SER A 34 9.61 2.59 25.29
N LYS A 35 8.35 2.45 25.70
CA LYS A 35 7.98 1.63 26.85
C LYS A 35 8.53 0.22 26.70
N THR A 36 8.91 -0.41 27.82
CA THR A 36 9.63 -1.69 27.84
C THR A 36 8.85 -2.82 28.49
N TYR A 37 7.60 -2.59 28.89
CA TYR A 37 6.71 -3.60 29.48
C TYR A 37 5.62 -4.03 28.49
N LEU A 38 5.46 -5.33 28.25
CA LEU A 38 4.46 -5.88 27.32
C LEU A 38 3.03 -5.54 27.74
N ARG A 39 2.76 -5.49 29.06
CA ARG A 39 1.49 -5.01 29.59
C ARG A 39 1.17 -3.58 29.14
N GLU A 40 2.16 -2.67 29.08
CA GLU A 40 1.93 -1.31 28.60
C GLU A 40 1.57 -1.28 27.10
N TYR A 41 2.12 -2.20 26.30
CA TYR A 41 1.73 -2.34 24.89
C TYR A 41 0.30 -2.83 24.74
N ARG A 42 -0.13 -3.77 25.59
CA ARG A 42 -1.53 -4.22 25.61
C ARG A 42 -2.49 -3.08 25.91
N GLU A 43 -2.22 -2.30 26.96
CA GLU A 43 -3.06 -1.14 27.30
C GLU A 43 -3.01 -0.07 26.20
N PHE A 44 -1.85 0.12 25.57
CA PHE A 44 -1.73 0.98 24.40
C PHE A 44 -2.58 0.50 23.21
N LEU A 45 -2.61 -0.81 22.92
CA LEU A 45 -3.46 -1.36 21.86
C LEU A 45 -4.95 -1.18 22.16
N LYS A 46 -5.38 -1.28 23.42
CA LYS A 46 -6.76 -0.95 23.85
C LYS A 46 -7.12 0.50 23.53
N ILE A 47 -6.22 1.43 23.83
CA ILE A 47 -6.40 2.85 23.48
C ILE A 47 -6.54 3.02 21.95
N CYS A 48 -5.64 2.40 21.17
CA CYS A 48 -5.72 2.43 19.72
C CYS A 48 -7.04 1.86 19.19
N TYR A 49 -7.54 0.77 19.78
CA TYR A 49 -8.80 0.13 19.40
C TYR A 49 -10.01 1.04 19.65
N ASP A 50 -10.04 1.73 20.79
CA ASP A 50 -11.12 2.67 21.11
C ASP A 50 -11.13 3.87 20.16
N VAL A 51 -9.94 4.44 19.86
CA VAL A 51 -9.79 5.53 18.88
C VAL A 51 -10.21 5.04 17.48
N GLN A 52 -9.79 3.84 17.07
CA GLN A 52 -10.19 3.25 15.78
C GLN A 52 -11.69 3.01 15.68
N LYS A 53 -12.34 2.52 16.75
CA LYS A 53 -13.80 2.32 16.77
C LYS A 53 -14.57 3.62 16.56
N ARG A 54 -14.06 4.72 17.12
CA ARG A 54 -14.68 6.04 17.01
C ARG A 54 -14.40 6.71 15.67
N ASP A 55 -13.14 6.66 15.22
CA ASP A 55 -12.62 7.50 14.13
C ASP A 55 -12.31 6.70 12.84
N GLY A 56 -12.51 5.38 12.85
CA GLY A 56 -12.18 4.45 11.75
C GLY A 56 -10.69 4.13 11.60
N SER A 57 -9.81 5.05 12.02
CA SER A 57 -8.35 4.91 12.01
C SER A 57 -7.73 5.82 13.07
N PHE A 58 -6.42 5.74 13.28
CA PHE A 58 -5.72 6.59 14.26
C PHE A 58 -4.34 7.03 13.79
N ASN A 59 -3.76 8.02 14.45
CA ASN A 59 -2.39 8.48 14.23
C ASN A 59 -1.68 8.73 15.57
N ASP A 60 -0.38 9.05 15.54
CA ASP A 60 0.41 9.29 16.76
C ASP A 60 -0.13 10.44 17.61
N ARG A 61 -0.68 11.49 17.00
CA ARG A 61 -1.27 12.63 17.72
C ARG A 61 -2.57 12.25 18.44
N THR A 62 -3.50 11.61 17.74
CA THR A 62 -4.82 11.22 18.27
C THR A 62 -4.68 10.21 19.41
N VAL A 63 -3.86 9.17 19.22
CA VAL A 63 -3.60 8.19 20.28
C VAL A 63 -2.81 8.82 21.43
N GLY A 64 -1.80 9.64 21.14
CA GLY A 64 -1.01 10.31 22.18
C GLY A 64 -1.88 11.21 23.07
N ALA A 65 -2.81 11.96 22.49
CA ALA A 65 -3.76 12.77 23.24
C ALA A 65 -4.68 11.90 24.11
N GLU A 66 -5.16 10.77 23.59
CA GLU A 66 -5.99 9.82 24.33
C GLU A 66 -5.22 9.16 25.49
N MET A 67 -3.92 8.85 25.29
CA MET A 67 -3.04 8.36 26.35
C MET A 67 -2.90 9.38 27.49
N VAL A 68 -2.85 10.68 27.18
CA VAL A 68 -2.80 11.75 28.19
C VAL A 68 -4.13 11.82 28.95
N LYS A 69 -5.27 11.78 28.24
CA LYS A 69 -6.60 11.76 28.87
C LYS A 69 -6.77 10.61 29.86
N ARG A 70 -6.23 9.42 29.53
CA ARG A 70 -6.25 8.24 30.40
C ARG A 70 -5.13 8.21 31.45
N ARG A 71 -4.38 9.32 31.59
CA ARG A 71 -3.21 9.46 32.48
C ARG A 71 -2.11 8.41 32.29
N ALA A 72 -2.00 7.84 31.09
CA ALA A 72 -0.96 6.84 30.79
C ALA A 72 0.44 7.47 30.58
N ILE A 73 0.53 8.76 30.27
CA ILE A 73 1.80 9.50 30.05
C ILE A 73 1.80 10.89 30.73
N VAL A 74 1.10 11.06 31.86
CA VAL A 74 1.05 12.34 32.57
C VAL A 74 2.05 12.33 33.73
N ASP A 75 2.84 13.40 33.87
CA ASP A 75 3.72 13.59 35.04
C ASP A 75 2.89 13.66 36.32
N ARG A 76 3.42 13.21 37.47
CA ARG A 76 2.66 13.14 38.75
C ARG A 76 1.99 14.45 39.13
N ASP A 77 2.62 15.57 38.81
CA ASP A 77 2.22 16.92 39.26
C ASP A 77 1.31 17.65 38.25
N ASN A 78 0.96 17.04 37.11
CA ASN A 78 0.16 17.67 36.05
C ASN A 78 -1.24 17.02 35.91
N THR A 79 -2.22 17.83 35.50
CA THR A 79 -3.50 17.31 34.97
C THR A 79 -3.33 16.90 33.51
N ALA A 80 -4.30 16.20 32.93
CA ALA A 80 -4.24 15.84 31.51
C ALA A 80 -4.24 17.11 30.63
N GLU A 81 -5.05 18.10 31.01
CA GLU A 81 -5.19 19.39 30.34
C GLU A 81 -3.89 20.19 30.43
N SER A 82 -3.32 20.36 31.64
CA SER A 82 -2.08 21.11 31.83
C SER A 82 -0.89 20.45 31.14
N TYR A 83 -0.88 19.12 31.04
CA TYR A 83 0.15 18.39 30.30
C TYR A 83 0.06 18.63 28.79
N ILE A 84 -1.15 18.65 28.21
CA ILE A 84 -1.31 18.96 26.77
C ILE A 84 -0.88 20.40 26.51
N GLU A 85 -1.38 21.36 27.29
CA GLU A 85 -1.05 22.79 27.15
C GLU A 85 0.46 23.05 27.20
N LYS A 86 1.16 22.41 28.14
CA LYS A 86 2.63 22.47 28.28
C LYS A 86 3.37 22.14 26.98
N TYR A 87 2.83 21.20 26.18
CA TYR A 87 3.48 20.72 24.96
C TYR A 87 2.84 21.26 23.67
N ASP A 88 1.66 21.87 23.72
CA ASP A 88 0.94 22.28 22.50
C ASP A 88 1.65 23.42 21.74
N SER A 89 2.40 24.27 22.46
CA SER A 89 3.26 25.30 21.88
C SER A 89 4.56 24.77 21.25
N GLN A 90 4.89 23.49 21.47
CA GLN A 90 6.11 22.87 20.97
C GLN A 90 5.91 22.29 19.57
N THR A 91 7.00 22.16 18.81
CA THR A 91 6.97 21.42 17.54
C THR A 91 6.51 19.97 17.76
N ILE A 92 5.88 19.35 16.75
CA ILE A 92 5.37 17.96 16.82
C ILE A 92 6.44 16.95 17.28
N GLY A 93 7.72 17.19 16.99
CA GLY A 93 8.83 16.35 17.45
C GLY A 93 9.10 16.46 18.96
N ASN A 94 8.81 17.62 19.54
CA ASN A 94 9.02 17.96 20.95
C ASN A 94 7.76 17.73 21.81
N GLN A 95 6.63 17.39 21.20
CA GLN A 95 5.44 16.95 21.92
C GLN A 95 5.65 15.54 22.48
N SER A 96 5.92 15.46 23.79
CA SER A 96 6.27 14.20 24.47
C SER A 96 5.25 13.09 24.26
N TYR A 97 3.95 13.41 24.37
CA TYR A 97 2.87 12.43 24.20
C TYR A 97 2.79 11.87 22.77
N VAL A 98 2.99 12.72 21.76
CA VAL A 98 3.04 12.29 20.35
C VAL A 98 4.28 11.43 20.11
N SER A 99 5.43 11.84 20.62
CA SER A 99 6.68 11.08 20.47
C SER A 99 6.59 9.70 21.12
N ASN A 100 6.00 9.57 22.32
CA ASN A 100 5.78 8.28 22.97
C ASN A 100 4.85 7.37 22.15
N ALA A 101 3.68 7.88 21.72
CA ALA A 101 2.76 7.14 20.87
C ALA A 101 3.44 6.69 19.57
N ARG A 102 4.19 7.58 18.91
CA ARG A 102 4.95 7.26 17.69
C ARG A 102 5.94 6.12 17.89
N MET A 103 6.66 6.08 19.01
CA MET A 103 7.61 5.01 19.32
C MET A 103 6.90 3.67 19.54
N MET A 104 5.77 3.66 20.26
CA MET A 104 4.98 2.44 20.51
C MET A 104 4.29 1.92 19.24
N ILE A 105 3.69 2.81 18.43
CA ILE A 105 3.13 2.47 17.11
C ILE A 105 4.17 1.75 16.27
N ARG A 106 5.40 2.27 16.23
CA ARG A 106 6.45 1.69 15.41
C ARG A 106 6.78 0.24 15.79
N ILE A 107 6.88 -0.06 17.10
CA ILE A 107 7.11 -1.44 17.57
C ILE A 107 5.89 -2.32 17.28
N CYS A 108 4.67 -1.85 17.55
CA CYS A 108 3.46 -2.62 17.24
C CYS A 108 3.34 -2.95 15.75
N ARG A 109 3.79 -2.05 14.87
CA ARG A 109 3.85 -2.29 13.42
C ARG A 109 4.87 -3.37 13.05
N TRP A 110 6.06 -3.35 13.66
CA TRP A 110 7.06 -4.40 13.46
C TRP A 110 6.62 -5.77 13.97
N LEU A 111 5.80 -5.81 15.01
CA LEU A 111 5.21 -7.03 15.56
C LEU A 111 3.95 -7.47 14.81
N GLY A 112 3.51 -6.70 13.80
CA GLY A 112 2.32 -7.04 13.00
C GLY A 112 0.99 -6.82 13.72
N TRP A 113 0.97 -6.16 14.88
CA TRP A 113 -0.24 -5.86 15.66
C TRP A 113 -1.05 -4.70 15.06
N MET A 114 -0.41 -3.87 14.22
CA MET A 114 -1.08 -2.80 13.48
C MET A 114 -0.41 -2.56 12.13
N THR A 115 -1.13 -1.91 11.21
CA THR A 115 -0.67 -1.60 9.86
C THR A 115 -1.07 -0.17 9.45
N ILE A 116 -0.69 0.24 8.25
CA ILE A 116 -1.03 1.57 7.69
C ILE A 116 -2.50 1.54 7.23
N GLY A 117 -3.26 2.57 7.58
CA GLY A 117 -4.65 2.75 7.10
C GLY A 117 -4.73 3.41 5.72
N ASP A 118 -5.94 3.48 5.17
CA ASP A 118 -6.19 4.01 3.81
C ASP A 118 -5.86 5.50 3.66
N ALA A 119 -5.97 6.27 4.75
CA ALA A 119 -5.63 7.69 4.77
C ALA A 119 -4.13 7.91 5.06
N LYS A 120 -3.52 8.88 4.37
CA LYS A 120 -2.11 9.23 4.54
C LYS A 120 -1.78 9.53 6.01
N ALA A 121 -0.79 8.81 6.55
CA ALA A 121 -0.32 8.93 7.93
C ALA A 121 -1.33 8.48 9.02
N THR A 122 -2.26 7.59 8.66
CA THR A 122 -3.12 6.88 9.63
C THR A 122 -2.74 5.41 9.76
N PHE A 123 -3.19 4.78 10.84
CA PHE A 123 -2.94 3.39 11.20
C PHE A 123 -4.24 2.70 11.60
N VAL A 124 -4.27 1.39 11.47
CA VAL A 124 -5.34 0.50 11.94
C VAL A 124 -4.74 -0.73 12.61
N LEU A 125 -5.40 -1.27 13.63
CA LEU A 125 -5.07 -2.55 14.24
C LEU A 125 -5.32 -3.68 13.25
N THR A 126 -4.41 -4.66 13.25
CA THR A 126 -4.65 -5.94 12.57
C THR A 126 -5.54 -6.83 13.45
N PRO A 127 -6.08 -7.94 12.93
CA PRO A 127 -6.76 -8.93 13.78
C PRO A 127 -5.91 -9.39 14.97
N TYR A 128 -4.59 -9.53 14.80
CA TYR A 128 -3.67 -9.82 15.91
C TYR A 128 -3.68 -8.74 16.98
N GLY A 129 -3.63 -7.46 16.59
CA GLY A 129 -3.68 -6.35 17.53
C GLY A 129 -5.02 -6.26 18.25
N ILE A 130 -6.13 -6.53 17.56
CA ILE A 130 -7.48 -6.57 18.15
C ILE A 130 -7.59 -7.72 19.16
N ASN A 131 -7.11 -8.92 18.85
CA ASN A 131 -7.15 -10.04 19.79
C ASN A 131 -6.34 -9.73 21.06
N LEU A 132 -5.21 -9.05 20.92
CA LEU A 132 -4.41 -8.62 22.08
C LEU A 132 -5.15 -7.63 23.00
N THR A 133 -6.13 -6.87 22.51
CA THR A 133 -6.90 -5.96 23.37
C THR A 133 -7.88 -6.69 24.29
N SER A 134 -8.15 -7.96 24.03
CA SER A 134 -9.09 -8.75 24.83
C SER A 134 -8.48 -9.21 26.16
N PHE A 135 -7.14 -9.32 26.25
CA PHE A 135 -6.45 -9.78 27.46
C PHE A 135 -6.49 -8.74 28.60
N GLU A 136 -6.56 -9.23 29.83
CA GLU A 136 -6.60 -8.42 31.06
C GLU A 136 -5.70 -9.02 32.15
N GLY A 137 -5.42 -8.26 33.22
CA GLY A 137 -4.66 -8.76 34.37
C GLY A 137 -3.13 -8.72 34.22
N ALA A 138 -2.43 -9.70 34.80
CA ALA A 138 -0.97 -9.81 34.67
C ALA A 138 -0.58 -10.34 33.29
N PHE A 139 0.65 -10.06 32.84
CA PHE A 139 1.21 -10.70 31.65
C PHE A 139 2.05 -11.91 32.07
N PRO A 140 1.96 -13.06 31.38
CA PRO A 140 0.97 -13.36 30.34
C PRO A 140 -0.41 -13.70 30.92
N ALA A 141 -1.47 -13.34 30.21
CA ALA A 141 -2.86 -13.72 30.51
C ALA A 141 -3.36 -14.86 29.61
N LYS A 142 -4.47 -15.49 30.01
CA LYS A 142 -5.19 -16.49 29.21
C LYS A 142 -6.69 -16.15 29.14
N ILE A 143 -7.30 -16.40 27.98
CA ILE A 143 -8.74 -16.27 27.76
C ILE A 143 -9.21 -17.52 27.04
N ALA A 144 -10.00 -18.36 27.73
CA ALA A 144 -10.37 -19.68 27.24
C ALA A 144 -9.11 -20.45 26.74
N ASP A 145 -9.08 -20.85 25.48
CA ASP A 145 -7.97 -21.58 24.86
C ASP A 145 -6.87 -20.66 24.28
N LEU A 146 -7.03 -19.33 24.38
CA LEU A 146 -6.06 -18.36 23.89
C LEU A 146 -5.03 -18.00 24.96
N ASP A 147 -3.75 -18.14 24.61
CA ASP A 147 -2.61 -17.86 25.47
C ASP A 147 -1.84 -16.63 24.98
N GLU A 148 -1.84 -15.55 25.77
CA GLU A 148 -1.22 -14.27 25.40
C GLU A 148 0.28 -14.45 25.12
N TYR A 149 0.95 -15.31 25.90
CA TYR A 149 2.37 -15.62 25.73
C TYR A 149 2.65 -16.13 24.31
N SER A 150 1.92 -17.15 23.87
CA SER A 150 2.08 -17.75 22.53
C SER A 150 1.88 -16.74 21.40
N PHE A 151 0.92 -15.82 21.52
CA PHE A 151 0.71 -14.74 20.54
C PHE A 151 1.92 -13.80 20.46
N VAL A 152 2.42 -13.36 21.61
CA VAL A 152 3.52 -12.41 21.68
C VAL A 152 4.84 -13.08 21.26
N GLU A 153 5.10 -14.30 21.73
CA GLU A 153 6.24 -15.13 21.35
C GLU A 153 6.36 -15.24 19.82
N ALA A 154 5.27 -15.62 19.15
CA ALA A 154 5.25 -15.77 17.70
C ALA A 154 5.49 -14.45 16.96
N ALA A 155 4.95 -13.34 17.46
CA ALA A 155 5.17 -12.01 16.87
C ALA A 155 6.64 -11.58 16.95
N PHE A 156 7.29 -11.82 18.09
CA PHE A 156 8.71 -11.51 18.29
C PHE A 156 9.64 -12.41 17.47
N ALA A 157 9.33 -13.70 17.36
CA ALA A 157 10.08 -14.63 16.51
C ALA A 157 10.11 -14.19 15.04
N LYS A 158 9.02 -13.53 14.60
CA LYS A 158 8.83 -13.05 13.23
C LYS A 158 9.21 -11.58 13.05
N MET A 159 9.62 -10.87 14.09
CA MET A 159 9.92 -9.43 14.03
C MET A 159 11.05 -9.12 13.04
N LYS A 160 10.72 -8.53 11.88
CA LYS A 160 11.66 -8.16 10.82
C LYS A 160 11.98 -6.67 10.80
N PHE A 161 13.23 -6.36 10.52
CA PHE A 161 13.61 -5.07 9.94
C PHE A 161 13.36 -5.13 8.43
N TYR A 162 12.83 -4.05 7.84
CA TYR A 162 12.22 -4.03 6.50
C TYR A 162 10.83 -4.71 6.39
N SER A 163 9.97 -4.58 7.40
CA SER A 163 8.55 -4.94 7.24
C SER A 163 7.84 -3.97 6.29
N VAL A 164 6.89 -4.44 5.46
CA VAL A 164 5.98 -3.55 4.70
C VAL A 164 5.15 -2.66 5.63
N ASN A 165 5.04 -3.06 6.90
CA ASN A 165 4.42 -2.28 7.93
C ASN A 165 5.34 -1.19 8.50
N ASP A 166 6.58 -0.94 8.05
CA ASP A 166 7.35 0.26 8.47
C ASP A 166 7.13 1.44 7.48
N SER A 167 7.31 2.68 7.97
CA SER A 167 7.20 3.88 7.14
C SER A 167 8.29 3.89 6.07
N PRO A 168 7.96 4.19 4.80
CA PRO A 168 8.93 4.12 3.69
C PRO A 168 10.23 4.89 3.94
N GLN A 169 10.18 6.04 4.62
CA GLN A 169 11.36 6.85 4.94
C GLN A 169 12.37 6.19 5.88
N TYR A 170 11.98 5.15 6.62
CA TYR A 170 12.85 4.42 7.54
C TYR A 170 13.22 3.02 7.04
N ARG A 171 12.74 2.63 5.86
CA ARG A 171 13.10 1.34 5.25
C ARG A 171 14.54 1.39 4.77
N ASN A 172 15.42 0.67 5.44
CA ASN A 172 16.75 0.39 4.94
C ASN A 172 16.80 -1.06 4.41
N PRO A 173 16.75 -1.26 3.08
CA PRO A 173 16.69 -2.60 2.49
C PRO A 173 17.96 -3.43 2.72
N ARG A 174 19.02 -2.85 3.31
CA ARG A 174 20.21 -3.59 3.72
C ARG A 174 19.95 -4.49 4.92
N PHE A 175 19.03 -4.11 5.82
CA PHE A 175 18.74 -4.89 7.02
C PHE A 175 17.61 -5.89 6.76
N LYS A 176 18.00 -7.09 6.35
CA LYS A 176 17.18 -8.29 6.15
C LYS A 176 17.47 -9.28 7.27
N GLN A 177 16.98 -8.95 8.46
CA GLN A 177 17.20 -9.77 9.64
C GLN A 177 16.00 -9.81 10.59
N ARG A 178 15.81 -10.96 11.24
CA ARG A 178 14.98 -11.10 12.43
C ARG A 178 15.78 -10.67 13.65
N ILE A 179 15.79 -9.37 13.96
CA ILE A 179 16.69 -8.83 14.99
C ILE A 179 16.53 -9.54 16.34
N PHE A 180 15.29 -9.86 16.72
CA PHE A 180 14.99 -10.43 18.02
C PHE A 180 15.52 -11.87 18.09
N LEU A 181 15.27 -12.68 17.06
CA LEU A 181 15.82 -14.03 16.96
C LEU A 181 17.35 -14.02 16.88
N ASN A 182 17.95 -13.14 16.07
CA ASN A 182 19.41 -13.08 15.93
C ASN A 182 20.09 -12.58 17.21
N MET A 183 19.46 -11.71 17.99
CA MET A 183 19.91 -11.35 19.33
C MET A 183 19.98 -12.60 20.24
N LEU A 184 18.92 -13.42 20.25
CA LEU A 184 18.89 -14.65 21.05
C LEU A 184 19.88 -15.72 20.51
N LYS A 185 20.10 -15.79 19.19
CA LYS A 185 21.13 -16.67 18.59
C LYS A 185 22.55 -16.27 18.96
N VAL A 186 22.82 -14.97 19.13
CA VAL A 186 24.12 -14.55 19.67
C VAL A 186 24.23 -15.01 21.12
N LEU A 187 23.20 -14.79 21.94
CA LEU A 187 23.17 -15.26 23.33
C LEU A 187 23.26 -16.79 23.45
N SER A 188 22.78 -17.56 22.48
CA SER A 188 22.91 -19.04 22.54
C SER A 188 24.33 -19.54 22.27
N LEU A 189 25.25 -18.67 21.83
CA LEU A 189 26.63 -19.04 21.49
C LEU A 189 27.65 -18.64 22.57
N PHE A 190 27.23 -17.87 23.58
CA PHE A 190 28.08 -17.36 24.64
C PHE A 190 27.33 -17.45 25.97
N ASP A 191 28.01 -17.75 27.06
CA ASP A 191 27.36 -17.93 28.37
C ASP A 191 26.56 -16.71 28.81
N HIS A 192 27.06 -15.52 28.45
CA HIS A 192 26.38 -14.26 28.70
C HIS A 192 26.90 -13.15 27.77
N CYS A 193 26.07 -12.15 27.49
CA CYS A 193 26.46 -10.94 26.76
C CYS A 193 25.90 -9.68 27.41
N SER A 194 26.64 -8.59 27.31
CA SER A 194 26.17 -7.24 27.59
C SER A 194 25.39 -6.66 26.41
N HIS A 195 24.74 -5.53 26.66
CA HIS A 195 24.08 -4.73 25.63
C HIS A 195 25.04 -4.33 24.49
N TYR A 196 26.30 -3.97 24.78
CA TYR A 196 27.22 -3.50 23.76
C TYR A 196 27.79 -4.63 22.90
N GLU A 197 27.95 -5.83 23.46
CA GLU A 197 28.27 -7.00 22.64
C GLU A 197 27.16 -7.29 21.63
N LEU A 198 25.90 -7.13 22.03
CA LEU A 198 24.76 -7.22 21.13
C LEU A 198 24.74 -6.09 20.08
N VAL A 199 25.15 -4.86 20.45
CA VAL A 199 25.34 -3.75 19.49
C VAL A 199 26.31 -4.14 18.40
N VAL A 200 27.50 -4.64 18.76
CA VAL A 200 28.56 -4.97 17.79
C VAL A 200 28.37 -6.33 17.12
N SER A 201 27.21 -6.98 17.37
CA SER A 201 26.83 -8.26 16.78
C SER A 201 25.44 -8.26 16.13
N ALA A 202 24.40 -8.69 16.83
CA ALA A 202 23.06 -8.86 16.26
C ALA A 202 22.52 -7.55 15.64
N PHE A 203 22.79 -6.40 16.26
CA PHE A 203 22.22 -5.12 15.80
C PHE A 203 22.91 -4.54 14.56
N ILE A 204 24.09 -5.02 14.18
CA ILE A 204 24.77 -4.57 12.95
C ILE A 204 24.62 -5.55 11.78
N LEU A 205 24.11 -6.76 12.04
CA LEU A 205 23.89 -7.78 11.02
C LEU A 205 22.94 -7.23 9.95
N LYS A 206 23.43 -7.08 8.73
CA LYS A 206 22.63 -6.59 7.60
C LYS A 206 21.75 -7.72 7.11
N ASP A 207 22.33 -8.86 6.78
CA ASP A 207 21.59 -9.96 6.18
C ASP A 207 21.84 -11.26 6.95
N GLU A 208 20.79 -11.80 7.58
CA GLU A 208 20.91 -13.03 8.37
C GLU A 208 21.23 -14.27 7.54
N ARG A 209 21.04 -14.19 6.21
CA ARG A 209 21.38 -15.25 5.25
C ARG A 209 22.84 -15.22 4.86
N ASN A 210 23.52 -14.08 5.05
CA ASN A 210 24.91 -13.93 4.69
C ASN A 210 25.80 -14.59 5.75
N HIS A 211 26.09 -15.88 5.55
CA HIS A 211 26.93 -16.66 6.46
C HIS A 211 28.31 -16.02 6.71
N LYS A 212 28.90 -15.35 5.73
CA LYS A 212 30.20 -14.66 5.89
C LYS A 212 30.06 -13.48 6.84
N GLU A 213 29.00 -12.70 6.68
CA GLU A 213 28.69 -11.59 7.58
C GLU A 213 28.37 -12.06 8.99
N TYR A 214 27.52 -13.10 9.11
CA TYR A 214 27.21 -13.72 10.40
C TYR A 214 28.48 -14.21 11.10
N LYS A 215 29.37 -14.94 10.41
CA LYS A 215 30.67 -15.37 10.95
C LYS A 215 31.54 -14.19 11.38
N LYS A 216 31.56 -13.10 10.61
CA LYS A 216 32.31 -11.88 10.96
C LYS A 216 31.78 -11.25 12.25
N VAL A 217 30.46 -11.18 12.39
CA VAL A 217 29.75 -10.67 13.58
C VAL A 217 30.08 -11.53 14.81
N ILE A 218 29.92 -12.85 14.72
CA ILE A 218 30.21 -13.78 15.83
C ILE A 218 31.71 -13.76 16.18
N GLY A 219 32.59 -13.72 15.17
CA GLY A 219 34.04 -13.63 15.37
C GLY A 219 34.46 -12.37 16.12
N ARG A 220 33.72 -11.26 15.99
CA ARG A 220 33.97 -10.06 16.79
C ARG A 220 33.67 -10.29 18.27
N VAL A 221 32.54 -10.92 18.60
CA VAL A 221 32.18 -11.24 20.00
C VAL A 221 33.17 -12.26 20.58
N LYS A 222 33.58 -13.27 19.81
CA LYS A 222 34.63 -14.21 20.25
C LYS A 222 35.94 -13.50 20.57
N ARG A 223 36.40 -12.54 19.75
CA ARG A 223 37.60 -11.75 20.07
C ARG A 223 37.43 -10.88 21.32
N LEU A 224 36.22 -10.43 21.64
CA LEU A 224 35.93 -9.72 22.89
C LEU A 224 36.04 -10.68 24.09
N LYS A 225 35.41 -11.86 24.00
CA LYS A 225 35.45 -12.92 25.02
C LYS A 225 36.86 -13.47 25.25
N ASP A 226 37.66 -13.57 24.19
CA ASP A 226 39.08 -13.98 24.27
C ASP A 226 40.01 -12.83 24.72
N HIS A 227 39.49 -11.65 25.09
CA HIS A 227 40.26 -10.44 25.43
C HIS A 227 41.26 -9.96 24.36
N LYS A 228 41.07 -10.35 23.09
CA LYS A 228 41.94 -9.95 21.96
C LYS A 228 41.67 -8.52 21.49
N ILE A 229 40.47 -8.00 21.76
CA ILE A 229 40.08 -6.62 21.51
C ILE A 229 39.22 -6.11 22.68
N THR A 230 39.21 -4.80 22.90
CA THR A 230 38.27 -4.15 23.83
C THR A 230 36.96 -3.77 23.13
N ILE A 231 35.90 -3.50 23.89
CA ILE A 231 34.63 -3.03 23.33
C ILE A 231 34.79 -1.68 22.61
N GLY A 232 35.69 -0.82 23.09
CA GLY A 232 36.01 0.47 22.44
C GLY A 232 36.56 0.25 21.04
N LYS A 233 37.48 -0.72 20.89
CA LYS A 233 38.02 -1.12 19.58
C LYS A 233 36.94 -1.75 18.70
N ALA A 234 36.09 -2.61 19.25
CA ALA A 234 34.98 -3.24 18.52
C ALA A 234 33.96 -2.21 17.98
N LEU A 235 33.65 -1.17 18.75
CA LEU A 235 32.82 -0.05 18.32
C LEU A 235 33.52 0.81 17.26
N ALA A 236 34.83 1.05 17.40
CA ALA A 236 35.61 1.79 16.42
C ALA A 236 35.65 1.09 15.04
N GLU A 237 35.69 -0.26 15.00
CA GLU A 237 35.55 -1.03 13.75
C GLU A 237 34.23 -0.76 12.99
N LEU A 238 33.24 -0.19 13.67
CA LEU A 238 31.91 0.15 13.15
C LEU A 238 31.73 1.67 12.98
N ASN A 239 32.82 2.43 13.05
CA ASN A 239 32.80 3.90 13.04
C ASN A 239 31.93 4.50 14.16
N LEU A 240 31.84 3.81 15.31
CA LEU A 240 31.17 4.29 16.51
C LEU A 240 32.22 4.78 17.51
N ASP A 241 32.19 6.07 17.79
CA ASP A 241 33.11 6.70 18.73
C ASP A 241 32.65 6.47 20.17
N CYS A 242 33.40 5.63 20.91
CA CYS A 242 33.14 5.34 22.32
C CYS A 242 33.40 6.53 23.27
N ASN A 243 34.10 7.56 22.80
CA ASN A 243 34.30 8.83 23.50
C ASN A 243 33.19 9.85 23.19
N ASN A 244 32.21 9.51 22.37
CA ASN A 244 31.04 10.34 22.13
C ASN A 244 29.81 9.74 22.79
N LYS A 245 29.32 10.38 23.86
CA LYS A 245 28.17 9.91 24.64
C LYS A 245 26.92 9.69 23.78
N SER A 246 26.67 10.55 22.78
CA SER A 246 25.52 10.42 21.89
C SER A 246 25.65 9.23 20.95
N SER A 247 26.86 8.94 20.46
CA SER A 247 27.15 7.74 19.65
C SER A 247 26.91 6.45 20.42
N VAL A 248 27.32 6.43 21.69
CA VAL A 248 27.24 5.26 22.57
C VAL A 248 25.82 5.02 23.08
N THR A 249 25.15 6.06 23.56
CA THR A 249 23.78 5.94 24.10
C THR A 249 22.75 5.63 23.02
N GLY A 250 22.94 6.16 21.81
CA GLY A 250 22.01 5.94 20.69
C GLY A 250 21.94 4.48 20.20
N VAL A 251 23.04 3.72 20.33
CA VAL A 251 23.09 2.30 19.96
C VAL A 251 22.68 1.36 21.09
N TYR A 252 22.86 1.80 22.34
CA TYR A 252 22.60 1.01 23.54
C TYR A 252 21.10 0.76 23.79
N ASP A 253 20.24 1.72 23.46
CA ASP A 253 18.80 1.64 23.77
C ASP A 253 18.11 0.47 23.07
N GLY A 254 18.58 0.04 21.88
CA GLY A 254 17.94 -1.04 21.14
C GLY A 254 18.02 -2.42 21.79
N PRO A 255 19.23 -2.93 22.08
CA PRO A 255 19.39 -4.14 22.89
C PRO A 255 18.63 -4.05 24.22
N LYS A 256 18.62 -2.88 24.86
CA LYS A 256 17.95 -2.68 26.15
C LYS A 256 16.45 -2.95 26.07
N VAL A 257 15.78 -2.38 25.06
CA VAL A 257 14.36 -2.58 24.82
C VAL A 257 14.06 -4.05 24.49
N MET A 258 14.83 -4.65 23.57
CA MET A 258 14.60 -6.03 23.13
C MET A 258 14.84 -7.05 24.24
N LEU A 259 15.92 -6.90 25.03
CA LEU A 259 16.17 -7.76 26.19
C LEU A 259 15.09 -7.61 27.26
N SER A 260 14.48 -6.44 27.40
CA SER A 260 13.35 -6.26 28.32
C SER A 260 12.15 -7.10 27.92
N PHE A 261 11.84 -7.19 26.63
CA PHE A 261 10.78 -8.06 26.14
C PHE A 261 11.16 -9.54 26.30
N ALA A 262 12.40 -9.91 25.97
CA ALA A 262 12.90 -11.28 26.13
C ALA A 262 12.80 -11.78 27.59
N ARG A 263 13.13 -10.94 28.57
CA ARG A 263 12.96 -11.26 30.01
C ARG A 263 11.51 -11.49 30.40
N GLN A 264 10.58 -10.66 29.92
CA GLN A 264 9.15 -10.84 30.21
C GLN A 264 8.58 -12.10 29.56
N LEU A 265 9.19 -12.56 28.46
CA LEU A 265 8.90 -13.84 27.84
C LEU A 265 9.70 -15.00 28.48
N GLY A 266 10.45 -14.76 29.56
CA GLY A 266 11.25 -15.81 30.22
C GLY A 266 12.37 -16.39 29.35
N LEU A 267 12.70 -15.77 28.21
CA LEU A 267 13.71 -16.28 27.26
C LEU A 267 15.14 -15.94 27.70
N VAL A 268 15.28 -14.91 28.53
CA VAL A 268 16.56 -14.36 28.96
C VAL A 268 16.47 -14.03 30.44
N GLU A 269 17.57 -14.20 31.16
CA GLU A 269 17.74 -13.75 32.53
C GLU A 269 18.91 -12.77 32.67
N ASN A 270 18.95 -12.04 33.79
CA ASN A 270 20.04 -11.12 34.09
C ASN A 270 20.98 -11.76 35.11
N ILE A 271 22.27 -11.74 34.80
CA ILE A 271 23.33 -12.12 35.74
C ILE A 271 23.96 -10.81 36.25
N PRO A 272 24.01 -10.59 37.58
CA PRO A 272 24.67 -9.41 38.14
C PRO A 272 26.16 -9.41 37.77
N VAL A 273 26.75 -8.23 37.62
CA VAL A 273 28.19 -8.05 37.44
C VAL A 273 28.73 -7.32 38.67
N SER A 274 29.24 -8.08 39.63
CA SER A 274 29.77 -7.57 40.89
C SER A 274 30.98 -8.40 41.34
N LYS A 275 31.93 -7.76 42.02
CA LYS A 275 33.09 -8.45 42.61
C LYS A 275 32.67 -9.47 43.66
N GLU A 276 31.58 -9.18 44.35
CA GLU A 276 31.06 -9.97 45.47
C GLU A 276 30.24 -11.16 44.99
N THR A 277 29.36 -10.98 44.00
CA THR A 277 28.41 -12.03 43.57
C THR A 277 28.83 -12.80 42.32
N SER A 278 29.74 -12.24 41.52
CA SER A 278 30.13 -12.81 40.21
C SER A 278 31.56 -12.37 39.83
N PRO A 279 32.58 -12.70 40.65
CA PRO A 279 33.94 -12.17 40.50
C PRO A 279 34.56 -12.44 39.13
N GLU A 280 34.34 -13.63 38.56
CA GLU A 280 34.87 -14.03 37.25
C GLU A 280 34.31 -13.15 36.12
N ILE A 281 32.98 -12.97 36.08
CA ILE A 281 32.31 -12.10 35.11
C ILE A 281 32.75 -10.64 35.31
N TYR A 282 32.90 -10.21 36.56
CA TYR A 282 33.37 -8.86 36.86
C TYR A 282 34.78 -8.61 36.31
N GLU A 283 35.70 -9.57 36.48
CA GLU A 283 37.05 -9.49 35.94
C GLU A 283 37.06 -9.50 34.41
N GLU A 284 36.31 -10.42 33.79
CA GLU A 284 36.15 -10.51 32.33
C GLU A 284 35.73 -9.16 31.73
N TYR A 285 34.69 -8.54 32.28
CA TYR A 285 34.18 -7.26 31.79
C TYR A 285 35.08 -6.08 32.16
N SER A 286 35.81 -6.15 33.28
CA SER A 286 36.82 -5.12 33.61
C SER A 286 37.92 -5.06 32.55
N LEU A 287 38.35 -6.21 32.04
CA LEU A 287 39.32 -6.28 30.94
C LEU A 287 38.72 -5.85 29.60
N MET A 288 37.53 -6.36 29.25
CA MET A 288 36.87 -6.06 27.98
C MET A 288 36.57 -4.55 27.80
N TYR A 289 36.37 -3.81 28.89
CA TYR A 289 35.99 -2.40 28.91
C TYR A 289 37.15 -1.44 29.29
N LYS A 290 38.39 -1.93 29.38
CA LYS A 290 39.53 -1.12 29.83
C LYS A 290 39.73 0.19 29.04
N ASP A 291 39.43 0.20 27.74
CA ASP A 291 39.62 1.35 26.84
C ASP A 291 38.30 1.91 26.28
N SER A 292 37.18 1.79 26.99
CA SER A 292 35.85 2.06 26.41
C SER A 292 35.30 3.48 26.60
N GLY A 293 36.15 4.44 26.96
CA GLY A 293 35.81 5.87 26.98
C GLY A 293 34.63 6.19 27.91
N HIS A 294 33.52 6.67 27.35
CA HIS A 294 32.30 6.96 28.12
C HIS A 294 31.55 5.71 28.59
N ILE A 295 31.89 4.54 28.08
CA ILE A 295 31.37 3.28 28.60
C ILE A 295 32.28 2.91 29.77
N LYS A 296 31.82 3.11 31.01
CA LYS A 296 32.64 2.79 32.19
C LYS A 296 32.60 1.28 32.45
N PRO A 297 33.74 0.63 32.76
CA PRO A 297 33.78 -0.79 33.16
C PRO A 297 32.80 -1.12 34.28
N HIS A 298 32.74 -0.28 35.32
CA HIS A 298 31.82 -0.42 36.45
C HIS A 298 30.37 0.00 36.15
N GLY A 299 30.07 0.41 34.92
CA GLY A 299 28.73 0.83 34.49
C GLY A 299 27.81 -0.32 34.09
N ILE A 300 28.36 -1.52 33.90
CA ILE A 300 27.59 -2.72 33.56
C ILE A 300 27.15 -3.36 34.87
N LYS A 301 25.88 -3.20 35.20
CA LYS A 301 25.30 -3.82 36.40
C LYS A 301 24.87 -5.26 36.17
N PHE A 302 24.52 -5.59 34.92
CA PHE A 302 24.00 -6.88 34.53
C PHE A 302 24.43 -7.23 33.11
N VAL A 303 24.66 -8.52 32.89
CA VAL A 303 24.75 -9.17 31.58
C VAL A 303 23.54 -10.09 31.40
N SER A 304 23.27 -10.49 30.17
CA SER A 304 22.12 -11.33 29.84
C SER A 304 22.57 -12.71 29.43
N SER A 305 21.88 -13.74 29.91
CA SER A 305 22.07 -15.14 29.51
C SER A 305 20.76 -15.74 29.01
N LEU A 306 20.86 -16.75 28.15
CA LEU A 306 19.72 -17.42 27.56
C LEU A 306 19.23 -18.53 28.50
N THR A 307 17.95 -18.49 28.88
CA THR A 307 17.33 -19.56 29.68
C THR A 307 17.10 -20.81 28.82
N ASP A 308 16.69 -21.93 29.41
CA ASP A 308 16.33 -23.13 28.63
C ASP A 308 15.13 -22.88 27.71
N ILE A 309 14.13 -22.13 28.18
CA ILE A 309 13.00 -21.66 27.35
C ILE A 309 13.53 -20.81 26.17
N GLY A 310 14.53 -19.97 26.41
CA GLY A 310 15.21 -19.20 25.36
C GLY A 310 15.93 -20.06 24.34
N LYS A 311 16.61 -21.13 24.77
CA LYS A 311 17.28 -22.11 23.89
C LYS A 311 16.25 -22.82 23.01
N ASP A 312 15.16 -23.30 23.61
CA ASP A 312 14.06 -23.95 22.91
C ASP A 312 13.43 -23.01 21.86
N PHE A 313 13.24 -21.73 22.23
CA PHE A 313 12.77 -20.70 21.30
C PHE A 313 13.73 -20.56 20.11
N VAL A 314 15.03 -20.41 20.38
CA VAL A 314 16.04 -20.27 19.32
C VAL A 314 16.04 -21.48 18.41
N GLU A 315 16.01 -22.69 18.96
CA GLU A 315 15.98 -23.93 18.18
C GLU A 315 14.72 -24.01 17.32
N LYS A 316 13.55 -23.79 17.92
CA LYS A 316 12.23 -23.81 17.27
C LYS A 316 12.14 -22.86 16.08
N TYR A 317 12.65 -21.63 16.22
CA TYR A 317 12.50 -20.60 15.17
C TYR A 317 13.70 -20.47 14.24
N SER A 318 14.88 -20.97 14.60
CA SER A 318 16.05 -20.96 13.71
C SER A 318 15.94 -21.99 12.59
N LYS A 319 15.26 -23.12 12.83
CA LYS A 319 15.01 -24.15 11.80
C LYS A 319 14.05 -23.67 10.71
N ARG A 320 13.24 -22.65 11.00
CA ARG A 320 12.26 -22.09 10.05
C ARG A 320 12.96 -21.25 9.00
N LYS A 321 12.87 -21.70 7.74
CA LYS A 321 13.33 -20.93 6.57
C LYS A 321 12.40 -19.74 6.35
N ILE A 322 12.98 -18.55 6.23
CA ILE A 322 12.26 -17.33 5.83
C ILE A 322 12.62 -17.00 4.40
N ILE A 323 11.61 -16.59 3.64
CA ILE A 323 11.76 -16.03 2.30
C ILE A 323 11.65 -14.51 2.43
N TRP A 324 12.68 -13.80 2.00
CA TRP A 324 12.68 -12.34 1.95
C TRP A 324 12.09 -11.83 0.63
N PHE A 325 11.61 -10.59 0.62
CA PHE A 325 10.96 -10.04 -0.57
C PHE A 325 11.86 -9.99 -1.80
N ASP A 326 13.16 -9.76 -1.64
CA ASP A 326 14.16 -9.76 -2.72
C ASP A 326 14.53 -11.16 -3.21
N GLU A 327 14.43 -12.18 -2.36
CA GLU A 327 14.58 -13.59 -2.76
C GLU A 327 13.46 -14.07 -3.68
N LEU A 328 12.38 -13.30 -3.76
CA LEU A 328 11.32 -13.56 -4.72
C LEU A 328 11.74 -13.16 -6.15
N ASP A 329 12.79 -12.35 -6.33
CA ASP A 329 13.20 -11.79 -7.64
C ASP A 329 14.27 -12.64 -8.35
N ASP A 330 15.11 -13.37 -7.61
CA ASP A 330 16.20 -14.18 -8.17
C ASP A 330 15.78 -15.63 -8.41
N LYS A 331 15.95 -16.08 -9.65
CA LYS A 331 15.55 -17.39 -10.21
C LYS A 331 16.11 -18.59 -9.43
N LEU A 332 15.45 -19.03 -8.36
CA LEU A 332 15.53 -20.40 -7.81
C LEU A 332 14.57 -20.55 -6.62
N ASN A 333 13.31 -20.87 -6.90
CA ASN A 333 12.49 -21.81 -6.13
C ASN A 333 11.12 -21.90 -6.81
N GLU A 334 10.95 -22.85 -7.71
CA GLU A 334 9.65 -23.19 -8.31
C GLU A 334 8.61 -23.71 -7.28
N SER A 335 8.91 -23.65 -5.98
CA SER A 335 7.99 -23.90 -4.85
C SER A 335 7.69 -22.64 -4.01
N ALA A 336 8.40 -21.52 -4.21
CA ALA A 336 7.98 -20.16 -3.80
C ALA A 336 6.88 -19.59 -4.74
N LEU A 337 6.45 -20.44 -5.68
CA LEU A 337 5.78 -20.18 -6.93
C LEU A 337 4.41 -19.49 -6.78
N LEU A 338 3.60 -19.82 -5.78
CA LEU A 338 2.32 -19.12 -5.58
C LEU A 338 2.46 -17.70 -5.01
N VAL A 339 3.58 -17.39 -4.35
CA VAL A 339 3.83 -16.08 -3.72
C VAL A 339 4.44 -15.09 -4.72
N TYR A 340 5.09 -15.57 -5.78
CA TYR A 340 5.55 -14.74 -6.91
C TYR A 340 4.59 -14.71 -8.11
N LEU A 341 3.72 -15.70 -8.31
CA LEU A 341 2.83 -15.77 -9.48
C LEU A 341 1.76 -14.65 -9.56
N ASN A 342 1.78 -13.68 -8.64
CA ASN A 342 1.10 -12.40 -8.85
C ASN A 342 2.01 -11.20 -8.58
N LYS A 343 3.12 -11.11 -9.34
CA LYS A 343 3.93 -9.90 -9.58
C LYS A 343 3.12 -8.61 -9.44
N SER A 344 3.18 -8.01 -8.25
CA SER A 344 2.80 -6.63 -8.07
C SER A 344 3.60 -5.76 -9.06
N LYS A 345 2.86 -5.11 -9.96
CA LYS A 345 3.28 -4.15 -11.01
C LYS A 345 3.75 -4.65 -12.38
N LYS A 346 3.40 -5.86 -12.80
CA LYS A 346 3.15 -6.09 -14.24
C LYS A 346 1.85 -6.87 -14.40
N SER A 347 0.78 -6.16 -14.72
CA SER A 347 -0.16 -6.54 -15.78
C SER A 347 -0.39 -8.06 -15.89
N LEU A 348 -1.20 -8.64 -15.01
CA LEU A 348 -1.55 -10.06 -15.02
C LEU A 348 -3.03 -10.39 -15.29
N ASP A 349 -3.21 -11.14 -16.37
CA ASP A 349 -4.45 -11.68 -16.92
C ASP A 349 -4.89 -12.88 -16.09
N VAL A 350 -6.03 -12.75 -15.41
CA VAL A 350 -6.57 -13.75 -14.47
C VAL A 350 -6.86 -15.09 -15.15
N SER A 351 -7.17 -15.09 -16.46
CA SER A 351 -7.45 -16.30 -17.22
C SER A 351 -6.16 -17.06 -17.58
N LYS A 352 -5.07 -16.33 -17.84
CA LYS A 352 -3.72 -16.88 -18.05
C LYS A 352 -3.09 -17.40 -16.77
N ILE A 353 -3.29 -16.72 -15.64
CA ILE A 353 -2.88 -17.22 -14.31
C ILE A 353 -3.50 -18.60 -14.07
N GLY A 354 -4.78 -18.82 -14.41
CA GLY A 354 -5.43 -20.11 -14.23
C GLY A 354 -4.80 -21.25 -15.05
N ILE A 355 -4.42 -20.97 -16.30
CA ILE A 355 -3.83 -21.96 -17.22
C ILE A 355 -2.35 -22.19 -16.90
N GLU A 356 -1.57 -21.12 -16.69
CA GLU A 356 -0.15 -21.20 -16.31
C GLU A 356 0.05 -21.80 -14.92
N LEU A 357 -0.88 -21.55 -13.98
CA LEU A 357 -0.91 -22.22 -12.69
C LEU A 357 -1.25 -23.70 -12.85
N LYS A 358 -2.17 -24.06 -13.75
CA LYS A 358 -2.52 -25.47 -14.05
C LYS A 358 -1.36 -26.23 -14.69
N ASP A 359 -0.64 -25.59 -15.61
CA ASP A 359 0.55 -26.15 -16.26
C ASP A 359 1.76 -26.21 -15.31
N ALA A 360 1.93 -25.20 -14.46
CA ALA A 360 2.96 -25.22 -13.43
C ALA A 360 2.66 -26.26 -12.33
N ILE A 361 1.39 -26.43 -11.94
CA ILE A 361 0.93 -27.52 -11.06
C ILE A 361 1.14 -28.88 -11.73
N ALA A 362 0.86 -29.03 -13.03
CA ALA A 362 1.08 -30.26 -13.78
C ALA A 362 2.58 -30.61 -13.94
N ASN A 363 3.44 -29.61 -14.07
CA ASN A 363 4.90 -29.80 -14.08
C ASN A 363 5.47 -30.07 -12.68
N LEU A 364 4.89 -29.49 -11.63
CA LEU A 364 5.26 -29.71 -10.24
C LEU A 364 4.76 -31.05 -9.68
N SER A 365 3.64 -31.59 -10.18
CA SER A 365 3.14 -32.93 -9.83
C SER A 365 4.06 -34.08 -10.25
N LYS A 366 5.14 -33.76 -10.99
CA LYS A 366 6.21 -34.71 -11.35
C LYS A 366 7.36 -34.74 -10.33
N LYS A 367 7.34 -33.92 -9.27
CA LYS A 367 8.36 -33.89 -8.21
C LYS A 367 7.79 -34.46 -6.89
N ASP A 368 8.60 -35.21 -6.14
CA ASP A 368 8.21 -36.02 -4.97
C ASP A 368 7.58 -35.26 -3.77
N PHE A 369 7.52 -33.93 -3.81
CA PHE A 369 7.02 -33.07 -2.72
C PHE A 369 5.52 -32.75 -2.80
N ILE A 370 4.83 -33.19 -3.88
CA ILE A 370 3.41 -32.92 -4.13
C ILE A 370 2.65 -34.22 -4.37
N LYS A 371 1.72 -34.53 -3.46
CA LYS A 371 0.73 -35.61 -3.68
C LYS A 371 -0.62 -34.98 -4.02
N LYS A 372 -1.12 -35.26 -5.22
CA LYS A 372 -2.46 -34.86 -5.67
C LYS A 372 -3.50 -35.80 -5.05
N ASN A 373 -4.53 -35.25 -4.41
CA ASN A 373 -5.61 -36.06 -3.85
C ASN A 373 -6.96 -35.37 -4.14
N GLY A 374 -7.62 -35.77 -5.23
CA GLY A 374 -8.85 -35.13 -5.71
C GLY A 374 -8.63 -33.66 -6.13
N ASP A 375 -9.44 -32.75 -5.58
CA ASP A 375 -9.46 -31.31 -5.89
C ASP A 375 -8.37 -30.49 -5.17
N TYR A 376 -7.50 -31.14 -4.38
CA TYR A 376 -6.54 -30.46 -3.52
C TYR A 376 -5.10 -30.92 -3.76
N ILE A 377 -4.17 -30.02 -3.43
CA ILE A 377 -2.73 -30.21 -3.54
C ILE A 377 -2.15 -30.30 -2.13
N LYS A 378 -1.55 -31.44 -1.79
CA LYS A 378 -0.77 -31.60 -0.55
C LYS A 378 0.68 -31.22 -0.83
N LEU A 379 1.16 -30.16 -0.18
CA LEU A 379 2.56 -29.71 -0.23
C LEU A 379 3.28 -30.23 1.04
N SER A 380 4.49 -30.77 0.94
CA SER A 380 5.35 -31.00 2.12
C SER A 380 6.49 -29.98 2.11
N ILE A 381 6.30 -28.82 2.75
CA ILE A 381 7.35 -27.78 2.74
C ILE A 381 7.68 -27.27 4.14
N GLU A 382 8.83 -27.56 4.74
CA GLU A 382 9.23 -27.03 6.07
C GLU A 382 9.53 -25.51 6.06
N THR A 383 8.63 -24.66 5.55
CA THR A 383 8.84 -23.21 5.33
C THR A 383 7.67 -22.41 5.87
N ASP A 384 7.94 -21.45 6.76
CA ASP A 384 6.93 -20.56 7.32
C ASP A 384 6.75 -19.32 6.43
N PHE A 385 5.50 -19.01 6.08
CA PHE A 385 5.12 -17.77 5.41
C PHE A 385 4.41 -16.84 6.41
N ASP A 386 4.92 -15.62 6.62
CA ASP A 386 4.20 -14.58 7.37
C ASP A 386 3.61 -13.52 6.43
N LEU A 387 2.37 -13.76 6.01
CA LEU A 387 1.63 -12.90 5.10
C LEU A 387 1.35 -11.51 5.67
N PHE A 388 1.32 -11.36 6.99
CA PHE A 388 0.91 -10.11 7.64
C PHE A 388 2.03 -9.07 7.71
N GLN A 389 3.29 -9.52 7.67
CA GLN A 389 4.43 -8.61 7.73
C GLN A 389 5.01 -8.22 6.36
N ASP A 390 4.68 -8.96 5.30
CA ASP A 390 5.28 -8.85 3.97
C ASP A 390 4.29 -8.50 2.85
N VAL A 391 2.98 -8.57 3.09
CA VAL A 391 1.94 -8.31 2.07
C VAL A 391 1.08 -7.08 2.46
N PRO A 392 0.90 -6.08 1.58
CA PRO A 392 -0.03 -4.96 1.79
C PRO A 392 -1.45 -5.47 2.08
N PHE A 393 -2.21 -4.75 2.92
CA PHE A 393 -3.54 -5.19 3.40
C PHE A 393 -4.48 -5.58 2.26
N GLU A 394 -4.48 -4.81 1.18
CA GLU A 394 -5.29 -4.98 -0.02
C GLU A 394 -4.94 -6.28 -0.77
N SER A 395 -3.68 -6.71 -0.70
CA SER A 395 -3.20 -7.97 -1.30
C SER A 395 -3.44 -9.18 -0.40
N ARG A 396 -3.67 -8.99 0.91
CA ARG A 396 -3.93 -10.09 1.85
C ARG A 396 -5.27 -10.77 1.56
N ILE A 397 -6.31 -10.01 1.23
CA ILE A 397 -7.64 -10.56 0.91
C ILE A 397 -7.57 -11.51 -0.29
N TYR A 398 -6.80 -11.13 -1.32
CA TYR A 398 -6.57 -11.96 -2.51
C TYR A 398 -5.78 -13.23 -2.19
N VAL A 399 -4.68 -13.11 -1.42
CA VAL A 399 -3.85 -14.26 -1.04
C VAL A 399 -4.59 -15.24 -0.12
N ILE A 400 -5.38 -14.74 0.84
CA ILE A 400 -6.24 -15.56 1.70
C ILE A 400 -7.26 -16.35 0.87
N GLY A 401 -7.84 -15.73 -0.18
CA GLY A 401 -8.74 -16.41 -1.11
C GLY A 401 -8.10 -17.58 -1.87
N ILE A 402 -6.80 -17.49 -2.17
CA ILE A 402 -6.01 -18.54 -2.83
C ILE A 402 -5.62 -19.64 -1.84
N LEU A 403 -5.12 -19.29 -0.66
CA LEU A 403 -4.67 -20.25 0.35
C LEU A 403 -5.79 -21.13 0.89
N ARG A 404 -7.03 -20.64 0.86
CA ARG A 404 -8.24 -21.44 1.18
C ARG A 404 -8.49 -22.61 0.22
N LYS A 405 -7.78 -22.68 -0.92
CA LYS A 405 -7.82 -23.81 -1.87
C LYS A 405 -6.77 -24.90 -1.56
N ILE A 406 -5.91 -24.71 -0.56
CA ILE A 406 -4.88 -25.67 -0.13
C ILE A 406 -5.43 -26.53 1.03
N ASP A 407 -4.95 -27.77 1.14
CA ASP A 407 -5.38 -28.77 2.15
C ASP A 407 -5.37 -28.21 3.59
N LYS A 408 -6.39 -28.58 4.36
CA LYS A 408 -6.61 -28.18 5.75
C LYS A 408 -5.52 -28.71 6.67
N GLU A 409 -5.00 -29.91 6.40
CA GLU A 409 -3.96 -30.57 7.21
C GLU A 409 -2.57 -29.91 7.02
N PHE A 410 -2.33 -29.40 5.82
CA PHE A 410 -1.18 -28.56 5.51
C PHE A 410 -1.24 -27.23 6.29
N LEU A 411 -2.36 -26.52 6.28
CA LEU A 411 -2.47 -25.23 6.99
C LEU A 411 -2.32 -25.37 8.52
N SER A 412 -2.79 -26.48 9.10
CA SER A 412 -2.66 -26.74 10.54
C SER A 412 -1.24 -27.05 11.01
N SER A 413 -0.35 -27.52 10.13
CA SER A 413 1.02 -27.92 10.50
C SER A 413 2.02 -26.75 10.56
N TYR A 414 1.68 -25.55 10.05
CA TYR A 414 2.59 -24.39 10.02
C TYR A 414 2.36 -23.33 11.09
N ASN A 415 1.51 -23.59 12.11
CA ASN A 415 1.04 -22.52 13.02
C ASN A 415 0.58 -21.26 12.25
N LEU A 416 0.11 -21.46 11.02
CA LEU A 416 -0.66 -20.48 10.29
C LEU A 416 -2.00 -20.45 11.02
N ILE A 417 -2.14 -19.54 11.98
CA ILE A 417 -3.45 -19.05 12.39
C ILE A 417 -4.00 -18.29 11.18
N VAL A 418 -4.36 -19.02 10.13
CA VAL A 418 -5.56 -18.69 9.38
C VAL A 418 -6.66 -19.07 10.36
N GLU A 419 -6.92 -18.19 11.32
CA GLU A 419 -8.26 -18.09 11.85
C GLU A 419 -9.10 -18.03 10.58
N ARG A 420 -9.83 -19.11 10.31
CA ARG A 420 -10.77 -19.16 9.21
C ARG A 420 -11.84 -18.16 9.61
N MET A 421 -11.56 -16.86 9.41
CA MET A 421 -12.62 -15.88 9.27
C MET A 421 -13.38 -16.40 8.07
N LYS A 422 -14.46 -17.14 8.34
CA LYS A 422 -15.60 -17.28 7.47
C LYS A 422 -16.07 -15.86 7.20
N LEU A 423 -15.37 -15.18 6.28
CA LEU A 423 -15.70 -13.84 5.83
C LEU A 423 -16.95 -14.04 5.02
N ARG A 424 -18.06 -13.96 5.75
CA ARG A 424 -19.37 -13.98 5.16
C ARG A 424 -19.67 -12.55 4.76
N GLU A 425 -19.86 -12.38 3.47
CA GLU A 425 -20.22 -11.10 2.90
C GLU A 425 -21.67 -11.13 2.47
N LEU A 426 -22.26 -9.95 2.39
CA LEU A 426 -23.60 -9.80 1.83
C LEU A 426 -23.55 -10.06 0.33
N PHE A 427 -24.52 -10.84 -0.13
CA PHE A 427 -24.75 -11.14 -1.54
C PHE A 427 -26.25 -11.30 -1.78
N VAL A 428 -26.76 -10.86 -2.94
CA VAL A 428 -28.20 -10.98 -3.20
C VAL A 428 -28.62 -12.44 -3.31
N ASN A 429 -29.82 -12.77 -2.81
CA ASN A 429 -30.42 -14.06 -3.09
C ASN A 429 -30.77 -14.16 -4.58
N LYS A 430 -30.05 -15.03 -5.31
CA LYS A 430 -30.20 -15.20 -6.77
C LYS A 430 -31.62 -15.58 -7.20
N ASN A 431 -32.39 -16.27 -6.35
CA ASN A 431 -33.75 -16.69 -6.66
C ASN A 431 -34.73 -15.51 -6.75
N ASN A 432 -34.39 -14.38 -6.12
CA ASN A 432 -35.24 -13.18 -6.04
C ASN A 432 -34.57 -11.92 -6.64
N PHE A 433 -33.46 -12.08 -7.38
CA PHE A 433 -32.72 -10.97 -7.97
C PHE A 433 -33.48 -10.33 -9.15
N LYS A 434 -33.55 -8.99 -9.18
CA LYS A 434 -34.07 -8.22 -10.32
C LYS A 434 -32.97 -7.37 -10.96
N ILE A 435 -33.00 -7.23 -12.28
CA ILE A 435 -32.15 -6.24 -12.98
C ILE A 435 -32.42 -4.86 -12.38
N GLY A 436 -31.34 -4.13 -12.08
CA GLY A 436 -31.38 -2.90 -11.31
C GLY A 436 -31.06 -3.07 -9.83
N ASP A 437 -30.99 -4.29 -9.28
CA ASP A 437 -30.58 -4.49 -7.89
C ASP A 437 -29.06 -4.60 -7.75
N CYS A 438 -28.50 -3.99 -6.70
CA CYS A 438 -27.10 -4.18 -6.35
C CYS A 438 -26.90 -5.56 -5.73
N ILE A 439 -26.07 -6.38 -6.38
CA ILE A 439 -25.76 -7.72 -5.89
C ILE A 439 -24.58 -7.76 -4.91
N TYR A 440 -23.94 -6.62 -4.67
CA TYR A 440 -22.64 -6.50 -4.02
C TYR A 440 -21.62 -7.43 -4.68
N CYS A 441 -21.25 -7.17 -5.92
CA CYS A 441 -20.32 -8.03 -6.67
C CYS A 441 -19.07 -8.33 -5.85
N ALA A 442 -18.56 -9.57 -5.91
CA ALA A 442 -17.27 -9.91 -5.29
C ALA A 442 -16.14 -8.97 -5.78
N VAL A 443 -16.24 -8.55 -7.04
CA VAL A 443 -15.33 -7.60 -7.68
C VAL A 443 -16.17 -6.43 -8.22
N PRO A 444 -16.28 -5.30 -7.50
CA PRO A 444 -17.21 -4.23 -7.83
C PRO A 444 -16.71 -3.39 -9.02
N SER A 445 -17.12 -3.75 -10.24
CA SER A 445 -16.73 -3.07 -11.49
C SER A 445 -17.07 -1.58 -11.53
N CYS A 446 -18.07 -1.15 -10.74
CA CYS A 446 -18.45 0.25 -10.55
C CYS A 446 -17.44 1.07 -9.75
N LYS A 447 -16.59 0.40 -8.94
CA LYS A 447 -15.49 1.01 -8.17
C LYS A 447 -14.15 0.79 -8.84
N ILE A 448 -13.89 -0.42 -9.36
CA ILE A 448 -12.57 -0.85 -9.84
C ILE A 448 -12.55 -1.36 -11.30
N TYR A 449 -11.45 -1.08 -12.01
CA TYR A 449 -11.10 -1.67 -13.31
C TYR A 449 -10.39 -3.01 -13.11
N SER A 450 -11.10 -4.00 -12.56
CA SER A 450 -10.52 -5.31 -12.18
C SER A 450 -9.93 -6.14 -13.32
N GLN A 451 -10.38 -5.94 -14.56
CA GLN A 451 -9.94 -6.70 -15.74
C GLN A 451 -8.97 -5.94 -16.65
N MET A 452 -8.67 -4.66 -16.37
CA MET A 452 -7.88 -3.82 -17.27
C MET A 452 -6.54 -3.35 -16.67
N SER A 453 -6.16 -3.84 -15.50
CA SER A 453 -4.83 -3.59 -14.89
C SER A 453 -3.65 -4.07 -15.74
N ASN A 454 -3.92 -4.83 -16.80
CA ASN A 454 -2.91 -5.40 -17.70
C ASN A 454 -2.74 -4.62 -18.99
N GLN A 455 -3.70 -3.74 -19.27
CA GLN A 455 -3.58 -2.80 -20.34
C GLN A 455 -2.68 -1.65 -19.87
N TYR A 456 -2.85 -1.09 -18.68
CA TYR A 456 -2.18 0.17 -18.32
C TYR A 456 -0.88 -0.04 -17.50
N GLY A 457 0.25 0.47 -18.00
CA GLY A 457 1.58 0.26 -17.42
C GLY A 457 1.79 0.83 -16.00
N ALA A 458 2.94 0.48 -15.38
CA ALA A 458 3.32 0.85 -14.01
C ALA A 458 3.40 2.37 -13.70
N SER A 459 3.26 3.20 -14.73
CA SER A 459 3.25 4.66 -14.68
C SER A 459 1.85 5.28 -14.50
N ASP A 460 0.76 4.50 -14.57
CA ASP A 460 -0.60 5.01 -14.41
C ASP A 460 -1.01 5.18 -12.94
N ARG A 461 -1.29 6.43 -12.53
CA ARG A 461 -1.71 6.82 -11.19
C ARG A 461 -3.20 6.56 -11.01
N PHE A 462 -3.57 5.91 -9.90
CA PHE A 462 -4.95 5.47 -9.62
C PHE A 462 -5.50 4.53 -10.70
N ALA A 463 -4.70 3.55 -11.13
CA ALA A 463 -4.98 2.73 -12.30
C ALA A 463 -6.27 1.90 -12.22
N ASP A 464 -6.63 1.45 -11.03
CA ASP A 464 -7.83 0.68 -10.75
C ASP A 464 -9.07 1.57 -10.56
N ARG A 465 -8.91 2.84 -10.23
CA ARG A 465 -10.01 3.73 -9.83
C ARG A 465 -10.96 4.08 -10.97
N VAL A 466 -12.25 3.78 -10.78
CA VAL A 466 -13.34 4.21 -11.67
C VAL A 466 -13.83 5.62 -11.35
N CYS A 467 -14.11 5.90 -10.07
CA CYS A 467 -14.66 7.17 -9.66
C CYS A 467 -13.54 8.23 -9.50
N PRO A 468 -13.54 9.33 -10.27
CA PRO A 468 -12.50 10.37 -10.14
C PRO A 468 -12.52 11.05 -8.76
N MET A 469 -13.68 11.08 -8.11
CA MET A 469 -13.87 11.65 -6.77
C MET A 469 -13.63 10.65 -5.64
N ASP A 470 -13.43 9.35 -5.97
CA ASP A 470 -13.20 8.27 -5.00
C ASP A 470 -14.33 8.10 -3.95
N ILE A 471 -15.58 8.37 -4.34
CA ILE A 471 -16.73 8.41 -3.42
C ILE A 471 -17.45 7.06 -3.25
N ILE A 472 -16.99 6.00 -3.90
CA ILE A 472 -17.59 4.66 -3.83
C ILE A 472 -16.71 3.77 -2.96
N GLN A 473 -17.21 3.40 -1.79
CA GLN A 473 -16.54 2.55 -0.82
C GLN A 473 -17.17 1.16 -0.73
N VAL A 474 -16.40 0.19 -0.22
CA VAL A 474 -16.86 -1.17 0.07
C VAL A 474 -16.74 -1.36 1.57
N SER A 475 -17.84 -1.69 2.26
CA SER A 475 -17.81 -1.94 3.71
C SER A 475 -17.13 -3.28 4.03
N GLU A 476 -16.84 -3.52 5.31
CA GLU A 476 -16.31 -4.80 5.79
C GLU A 476 -17.21 -6.00 5.45
N LYS A 477 -18.51 -5.75 5.24
CA LYS A 477 -19.50 -6.77 4.83
C LYS A 477 -19.62 -6.92 3.30
N GLY A 478 -18.82 -6.18 2.54
CA GLY A 478 -18.85 -6.16 1.07
C GLY A 478 -19.92 -5.25 0.47
N GLU A 479 -20.54 -4.35 1.25
CA GLU A 479 -21.59 -3.47 0.73
C GLU A 479 -21.02 -2.25 0.03
N ILE A 480 -21.69 -1.78 -1.03
CA ILE A 480 -21.35 -0.51 -1.66
C ILE A 480 -21.93 0.67 -0.85
N ILE A 481 -21.03 1.57 -0.43
CA ILE A 481 -21.35 2.83 0.24
C ILE A 481 -20.98 3.98 -0.70
N ILE A 482 -21.85 5.00 -0.81
CA ILE A 482 -21.66 6.12 -1.74
C ILE A 482 -21.77 7.45 -0.96
N GLU A 483 -20.76 8.30 -1.08
CA GLU A 483 -20.81 9.68 -0.60
C GLU A 483 -21.47 10.58 -1.65
N GLU A 484 -22.79 10.51 -1.72
CA GLU A 484 -23.58 11.07 -2.83
C GLU A 484 -23.39 12.57 -3.04
N ASP A 485 -23.21 13.34 -1.96
CA ASP A 485 -23.09 14.80 -2.01
C ASP A 485 -21.80 15.27 -2.69
N LYS A 486 -20.78 14.39 -2.79
CA LYS A 486 -19.53 14.65 -3.51
C LYS A 486 -19.58 14.18 -4.96
N CYS A 487 -20.69 13.62 -5.42
CA CYS A 487 -20.82 13.10 -6.78
C CYS A 487 -20.91 14.23 -7.81
N ILE A 488 -20.03 14.17 -8.82
CA ILE A 488 -20.01 15.10 -9.95
C ILE A 488 -20.87 14.65 -11.15
N ASN A 489 -21.64 13.57 -11.02
CA ASN A 489 -22.52 13.05 -12.09
C ASN A 489 -21.79 12.63 -13.40
N CYS A 490 -20.53 12.18 -13.32
CA CYS A 490 -19.74 11.74 -14.49
C CYS A 490 -20.17 10.39 -15.12
N MET A 491 -21.15 9.68 -14.54
CA MET A 491 -21.70 8.41 -15.03
C MET A 491 -20.73 7.23 -15.26
N LEU A 492 -19.44 7.36 -14.92
CA LEU A 492 -18.46 6.28 -15.10
C LEU A 492 -18.82 5.00 -14.33
N CYS A 493 -19.29 5.13 -13.09
CA CYS A 493 -19.71 4.00 -12.26
C CYS A 493 -21.02 3.37 -12.74
N VAL A 494 -21.98 4.18 -13.16
CA VAL A 494 -23.26 3.75 -13.77
C VAL A 494 -22.98 2.94 -15.02
N GLY A 495 -22.19 3.50 -15.95
CA GLY A 495 -21.85 2.85 -17.21
C GLY A 495 -20.99 1.60 -17.09
N ARG A 496 -20.48 1.27 -15.89
CA ARG A 496 -19.71 0.05 -15.59
C ARG A 496 -20.44 -0.97 -14.74
N CYS A 497 -21.60 -0.63 -14.20
CA CYS A 497 -22.39 -1.58 -13.41
C CYS A 497 -23.07 -2.57 -14.37
N PRO A 498 -22.75 -3.87 -14.34
CA PRO A 498 -23.35 -4.84 -15.26
C PRO A 498 -24.86 -5.07 -15.01
N PHE A 499 -25.33 -4.70 -13.82
CA PHE A 499 -26.71 -4.91 -13.36
C PHE A 499 -27.56 -3.64 -13.40
N SER A 500 -27.02 -2.50 -13.88
CA SER A 500 -27.71 -1.19 -13.84
C SER A 500 -28.22 -0.81 -12.43
N ALA A 501 -27.48 -1.19 -11.38
CA ALA A 501 -27.86 -0.94 -9.98
C ALA A 501 -27.64 0.50 -9.49
N LEU A 502 -26.92 1.29 -10.30
CA LEU A 502 -26.59 2.67 -10.04
C LEU A 502 -27.34 3.56 -11.02
N SER A 503 -27.93 4.65 -10.54
CA SER A 503 -28.62 5.64 -11.37
C SER A 503 -28.47 7.04 -10.80
N ILE A 504 -28.74 8.06 -11.62
CA ILE A 504 -28.85 9.44 -11.14
C ILE A 504 -30.33 9.76 -10.95
N ASN A 505 -30.69 10.16 -9.73
CA ASN A 505 -32.01 10.71 -9.42
C ASN A 505 -31.84 12.05 -8.72
N GLU A 506 -32.56 13.08 -9.18
CA GLU A 506 -32.48 14.45 -8.64
C GLU A 506 -31.02 14.98 -8.54
N GLY A 507 -30.17 14.62 -9.51
CA GLY A 507 -28.76 15.05 -9.53
C GLY A 507 -27.87 14.38 -8.48
N LYS A 508 -28.35 13.35 -7.78
CA LYS A 508 -27.61 12.50 -6.85
C LYS A 508 -27.46 11.09 -7.38
N LEU A 509 -26.30 10.48 -7.13
CA LEU A 509 -26.05 9.08 -7.45
C LEU A 509 -26.74 8.20 -6.42
N ARG A 510 -27.61 7.29 -6.89
CA ARG A 510 -28.35 6.36 -6.05
C ARG A 510 -27.91 4.93 -6.34
N LEU A 511 -27.86 4.12 -5.28
CA LEU A 511 -27.71 2.68 -5.35
C LEU A 511 -29.04 2.03 -5.00
N LYS A 512 -29.59 1.24 -5.92
CA LYS A 512 -30.77 0.43 -5.62
C LYS A 512 -30.33 -0.86 -4.92
N LYS A 513 -30.60 -0.95 -3.63
CA LYS A 513 -30.36 -2.15 -2.82
C LYS A 513 -31.49 -3.16 -3.02
N SER A 514 -31.19 -4.43 -2.86
CA SER A 514 -32.18 -5.50 -2.74
C SER A 514 -32.58 -5.65 -1.28
N ASP A 515 -33.81 -6.03 -0.99
CA ASP A 515 -34.22 -6.34 0.39
C ASP A 515 -33.82 -7.77 0.81
N ASN A 516 -33.33 -8.58 -0.13
CA ASN A 516 -33.09 -10.01 0.05
C ASN A 516 -31.61 -10.37 -0.08
N TYR A 517 -30.81 -9.99 0.93
CA TYR A 517 -29.40 -10.38 1.02
C TYR A 517 -29.19 -11.62 1.87
N LEU A 518 -28.22 -12.44 1.46
CA LEU A 518 -27.72 -13.59 2.19
C LEU A 518 -26.27 -13.33 2.58
N SER A 519 -25.90 -13.85 3.74
CA SER A 519 -24.52 -13.87 4.22
C SER A 519 -23.84 -15.14 3.69
N ILE A 520 -23.00 -15.01 2.66
CA ILE A 520 -22.34 -16.14 2.00
C ILE A 520 -20.83 -16.03 2.09
N GLU A 521 -20.13 -17.16 2.00
CA GLU A 521 -18.66 -17.17 1.92
C GLU A 521 -18.17 -16.43 0.67
N TYR A 522 -17.10 -15.64 0.81
CA TYR A 522 -16.51 -14.88 -0.31
C TYR A 522 -16.19 -15.75 -1.56
N SER A 523 -15.72 -16.98 -1.36
CA SER A 523 -15.44 -17.91 -2.47
C SER A 523 -16.68 -18.32 -3.25
N GLN A 524 -17.83 -18.44 -2.57
CA GLN A 524 -19.13 -18.67 -3.19
C GLN A 524 -19.61 -17.40 -3.91
N LYS A 525 -19.40 -16.23 -3.29
CA LYS A 525 -19.74 -14.92 -3.85
C LYS A 525 -19.09 -14.65 -5.20
N ILE A 526 -17.82 -15.04 -5.38
CA ILE A 526 -17.11 -14.93 -6.67
C ILE A 526 -17.86 -15.74 -7.75
N LYS A 527 -18.09 -17.03 -7.50
CA LYS A 527 -18.75 -17.94 -8.46
C LYS A 527 -20.14 -17.44 -8.84
N GLU A 528 -20.92 -17.02 -7.85
CA GLU A 528 -22.28 -16.54 -8.09
C GLU A 528 -22.30 -15.18 -8.82
N THR A 529 -21.33 -14.29 -8.53
CA THR A 529 -21.16 -13.03 -9.28
C THR A 529 -20.87 -13.30 -10.76
N GLU A 530 -19.91 -14.19 -11.05
CA GLU A 530 -19.53 -14.56 -12.42
C GLU A 530 -20.70 -15.20 -13.17
N ASN A 531 -21.40 -16.14 -12.55
CA ASN A 531 -22.58 -16.79 -13.12
C ASN A 531 -23.67 -15.78 -13.50
N LEU A 532 -23.99 -14.82 -12.61
CA LEU A 532 -25.00 -13.80 -12.89
C LEU A 532 -24.60 -12.88 -14.04
N ILE A 533 -23.32 -12.49 -14.13
CA ILE A 533 -22.81 -11.66 -15.23
C ILE A 533 -22.94 -12.41 -16.56
N SER A 534 -22.55 -13.69 -16.61
CA SER A 534 -22.62 -14.52 -17.82
C SER A 534 -24.05 -14.78 -18.29
N GLN A 535 -25.01 -14.98 -17.37
CA GLN A 535 -26.40 -15.28 -17.72
C GLN A 535 -27.20 -14.07 -18.22
N LYS A 536 -26.96 -12.88 -17.66
CA LYS A 536 -27.80 -11.70 -17.93
C LYS A 536 -27.22 -10.76 -18.98
N GLY A 537 -25.91 -10.84 -19.23
CA GLY A 537 -25.21 -9.85 -20.06
C GLY A 537 -25.13 -8.48 -19.38
N VAL A 538 -24.34 -7.57 -19.95
CA VAL A 538 -24.21 -6.20 -19.44
C VAL A 538 -25.43 -5.39 -19.84
N VAL A 539 -26.25 -5.01 -18.87
CA VAL A 539 -27.39 -4.11 -19.08
C VAL A 539 -26.97 -2.71 -18.65
N ASN A 540 -27.01 -1.75 -19.58
CA ASN A 540 -26.74 -0.34 -19.29
C ASN A 540 -27.90 0.51 -19.80
N ASN A 541 -28.71 1.04 -18.88
CA ASN A 541 -30.00 1.68 -19.16
C ASN A 541 -29.96 3.21 -19.10
N ILE A 542 -28.98 3.84 -19.77
CA ILE A 542 -29.02 5.30 -19.94
C ILE A 542 -30.13 5.63 -20.94
N GLN A 543 -31.14 6.38 -20.50
CA GLN A 543 -32.23 6.84 -21.36
C GLN A 543 -31.76 8.04 -22.19
N ILE A 544 -31.96 7.99 -23.51
CA ILE A 544 -31.42 8.99 -24.45
C ILE A 544 -31.91 10.39 -24.11
N ASN A 545 -33.21 10.55 -23.88
CA ASN A 545 -33.87 11.81 -23.53
C ASN A 545 -33.45 12.42 -22.16
N THR A 546 -32.45 11.83 -21.48
CA THR A 546 -31.88 12.36 -20.23
C THR A 546 -30.44 12.82 -20.38
N VAL A 547 -29.82 12.62 -21.56
CA VAL A 547 -28.39 12.85 -21.79
C VAL A 547 -28.01 14.31 -21.58
N ALA A 548 -28.74 15.26 -22.15
CA ALA A 548 -28.49 16.68 -22.00
C ALA A 548 -28.63 17.12 -20.53
N LYS A 549 -29.67 16.65 -19.84
CA LYS A 549 -29.88 16.91 -18.40
C LYS A 549 -28.70 16.40 -17.56
N ILE A 550 -28.20 15.20 -17.84
CA ILE A 550 -27.05 14.61 -17.13
C ILE A 550 -25.79 15.45 -17.36
N ILE A 551 -25.54 15.90 -18.59
CA ILE A 551 -24.38 16.73 -18.94
C ILE A 551 -24.46 18.09 -18.25
N ASN A 552 -25.61 18.76 -18.28
CA ASN A 552 -25.80 20.03 -17.59
C ASN A 552 -25.58 19.91 -16.08
N LEU A 553 -26.06 18.83 -15.47
CA LEU A 553 -25.80 18.53 -14.06
C LEU A 553 -24.32 18.27 -13.76
N PHE A 554 -23.60 17.64 -14.68
CA PHE A 554 -22.15 17.43 -14.56
C PHE A 554 -21.39 18.76 -14.70
N GLU A 555 -21.68 19.57 -15.73
CA GLU A 555 -21.03 20.86 -15.95
C GLU A 555 -21.24 21.82 -14.77
N SER A 556 -22.45 21.85 -14.20
CA SER A 556 -22.75 22.66 -13.00
C SER A 556 -21.93 22.30 -11.76
N LYS A 557 -21.22 21.16 -11.77
CA LYS A 557 -20.44 20.66 -10.64
C LYS A 557 -18.92 20.69 -10.84
N ILE A 558 -18.43 20.80 -12.08
CA ILE A 558 -16.98 20.69 -12.33
C ILE A 558 -16.21 22.01 -12.26
N SER A 559 -16.87 23.14 -12.54
CA SER A 559 -16.26 24.47 -12.60
C SER A 559 -16.87 25.44 -11.59
N VAL A 560 -17.35 24.92 -10.45
CA VAL A 560 -17.90 25.74 -9.37
C VAL A 560 -16.77 26.56 -8.72
N PRO A 561 -16.86 27.90 -8.65
CA PRO A 561 -15.84 28.73 -8.05
C PRO A 561 -15.48 28.29 -6.62
N GLY A 562 -14.19 28.03 -6.37
CA GLY A 562 -13.67 27.54 -5.09
C GLY A 562 -13.83 26.03 -4.83
N HIS A 563 -14.56 25.33 -5.71
CA HIS A 563 -14.77 23.88 -5.68
C HIS A 563 -14.49 23.23 -7.05
N GLU A 564 -13.66 23.89 -7.87
CA GLU A 564 -13.31 23.42 -9.20
C GLU A 564 -12.59 22.07 -9.12
N LEU A 565 -12.84 21.23 -10.12
CA LEU A 565 -12.17 19.95 -10.22
C LEU A 565 -10.66 20.13 -10.34
N LYS A 566 -9.91 19.49 -9.44
CA LYS A 566 -8.45 19.54 -9.42
C LYS A 566 -7.86 18.56 -10.44
N LYS A 567 -6.58 18.77 -10.79
CA LYS A 567 -5.80 17.95 -11.74
C LYS A 567 -6.03 16.44 -11.58
N ASP A 568 -5.76 15.87 -10.41
CA ASP A 568 -5.87 14.42 -10.19
C ASP A 568 -7.30 13.90 -10.49
N GLN A 569 -8.33 14.64 -10.08
CA GLN A 569 -9.73 14.26 -10.29
C GLN A 569 -10.10 14.35 -11.77
N PHE A 570 -9.78 15.47 -12.42
CA PHE A 570 -10.15 15.71 -13.80
C PHE A 570 -9.35 14.83 -14.79
N TYR A 571 -8.09 14.54 -14.51
CA TYR A 571 -7.26 13.74 -15.40
C TYR A 571 -7.66 12.26 -15.32
N VAL A 572 -8.01 11.76 -14.12
CA VAL A 572 -8.61 10.43 -13.95
C VAL A 572 -9.94 10.32 -14.68
N LEU A 573 -10.77 11.38 -14.66
CA LEU A 573 -12.02 11.45 -15.41
C LEU A 573 -11.79 11.33 -16.92
N VAL A 574 -10.93 12.17 -17.50
CA VAL A 574 -10.59 12.16 -18.93
C VAL A 574 -10.06 10.78 -19.34
N ARG A 575 -9.09 10.25 -18.59
CA ARG A 575 -8.54 8.91 -18.80
C ARG A 575 -9.65 7.85 -18.84
N ASN A 576 -10.54 7.85 -17.85
CA ASN A 576 -11.58 6.83 -17.71
C ASN A 576 -12.66 6.91 -18.80
N TYR A 577 -12.95 8.08 -19.37
CA TYR A 577 -13.79 8.17 -20.57
C TYR A 577 -13.15 7.47 -21.77
N PHE A 578 -11.85 7.67 -22.01
CA PHE A 578 -11.14 6.96 -23.08
C PHE A 578 -11.13 5.45 -22.87
N ARG A 579 -10.94 4.98 -21.63
CA ARG A 579 -11.10 3.55 -21.31
C ARG A 579 -12.50 3.02 -21.63
N GLY A 580 -13.51 3.88 -21.45
CA GLY A 580 -14.90 3.63 -21.82
C GLY A 580 -15.11 3.29 -23.28
N PHE A 581 -14.29 3.84 -24.18
CA PHE A 581 -14.31 3.55 -25.62
C PHE A 581 -13.40 2.37 -26.00
N GLY A 582 -12.67 1.79 -25.04
CA GLY A 582 -11.77 0.66 -25.28
C GLY A 582 -10.29 1.03 -25.44
N PHE A 583 -9.89 2.28 -25.15
CA PHE A 583 -8.47 2.65 -25.18
C PHE A 583 -7.68 2.14 -23.97
N GLU A 584 -6.40 1.90 -24.23
CA GLU A 584 -5.33 1.82 -23.23
C GLU A 584 -4.86 3.24 -22.79
N ALA A 585 -5.71 4.07 -22.18
CA ALA A 585 -5.39 5.34 -21.51
C ALA A 585 -4.69 5.24 -20.12
N ALA A 586 -3.62 6.01 -19.91
CA ALA A 586 -2.86 6.14 -18.66
C ALA A 586 -2.64 7.61 -18.24
N TYR A 587 -2.61 7.87 -16.92
CA TYR A 587 -2.32 9.17 -16.31
C TYR A 587 -1.05 9.09 -15.45
N SER A 588 -0.03 9.89 -15.71
CA SER A 588 1.29 9.75 -15.05
C SER A 588 1.42 10.40 -13.66
N GLY A 589 0.45 11.21 -13.25
CA GLY A 589 0.44 11.91 -11.96
C GLY A 589 0.87 13.38 -12.02
N SER A 590 0.32 14.19 -11.11
CA SER A 590 0.52 15.65 -11.02
C SER A 590 1.89 16.13 -10.50
N GLY A 591 2.77 15.22 -10.06
CA GLY A 591 4.02 15.57 -9.36
C GLY A 591 5.28 15.01 -10.01
N GLY A 592 6.16 15.91 -10.49
CA GLY A 592 7.54 15.62 -10.89
C GLY A 592 7.67 14.99 -12.28
N MET A 593 7.96 15.82 -13.28
CA MET A 593 8.31 15.51 -14.67
C MET A 593 8.96 14.13 -14.90
N LYS A 594 8.15 13.08 -15.10
CA LYS A 594 8.66 11.78 -15.63
C LYS A 594 8.05 11.39 -16.97
N THR A 595 6.95 12.02 -17.40
CA THR A 595 6.43 11.98 -18.78
C THR A 595 5.85 13.35 -19.15
N ARG A 596 6.01 13.82 -20.40
CA ARG A 596 5.60 15.18 -20.83
C ARG A 596 4.11 15.33 -21.20
N SER A 597 3.31 14.27 -21.12
CA SER A 597 1.87 14.29 -21.42
C SER A 597 1.08 13.93 -20.17
N ASP A 598 -0.04 14.62 -19.98
CA ASP A 598 -0.93 14.48 -18.84
C ASP A 598 -1.68 13.14 -18.89
N VAL A 599 -2.41 12.88 -19.97
CA VAL A 599 -3.06 11.58 -20.24
C VAL A 599 -2.58 11.06 -21.60
N THR A 600 -2.11 9.81 -21.62
CA THR A 600 -1.62 9.15 -22.85
C THR A 600 -2.51 7.98 -23.19
N LEU A 601 -3.00 7.92 -24.43
CA LEU A 601 -3.63 6.73 -25.01
C LEU A 601 -2.51 5.90 -25.65
N LEU A 602 -2.36 4.64 -25.24
CA LEU A 602 -1.25 3.76 -25.63
C LEU A 602 -1.65 2.76 -26.73
N LYS A 603 -2.88 2.25 -26.68
CA LYS A 603 -3.45 1.27 -27.61
C LYS A 603 -4.94 1.53 -27.80
N PRO A 604 -5.53 1.15 -28.95
CA PRO A 604 -4.84 0.65 -30.15
C PRO A 604 -4.03 1.74 -30.88
N TYR A 605 -4.23 3.01 -30.53
CA TYR A 605 -3.50 4.15 -31.11
C TYR A 605 -2.72 4.89 -30.01
N ILE A 606 -1.52 5.36 -30.36
CA ILE A 606 -0.71 6.20 -29.49
C ILE A 606 -1.12 7.66 -29.70
N ILE A 607 -1.80 8.24 -28.72
CA ILE A 607 -2.26 9.64 -28.75
C ILE A 607 -1.85 10.31 -27.46
N THR A 608 -1.14 11.43 -27.57
CA THR A 608 -0.78 12.27 -26.43
C THR A 608 -1.88 13.29 -26.15
N SER A 609 -2.03 13.69 -24.89
CA SER A 609 -2.88 14.82 -24.55
C SER A 609 -2.26 15.73 -23.49
N GLU A 610 -2.52 17.02 -23.65
CA GLU A 610 -2.40 18.03 -22.61
C GLU A 610 -3.80 18.29 -22.04
N VAL A 611 -3.95 18.16 -20.72
CA VAL A 611 -5.25 18.31 -20.07
C VAL A 611 -5.20 19.58 -19.21
N LYS A 612 -6.26 20.39 -19.25
CA LYS A 612 -6.47 21.53 -18.37
C LYS A 612 -7.68 21.25 -17.51
N SER A 613 -7.44 21.00 -16.23
CA SER A 613 -8.53 20.88 -15.26
C SER A 613 -9.26 22.21 -15.07
N PRO A 614 -10.53 22.22 -14.65
CA PRO A 614 -11.26 23.46 -14.35
C PRO A 614 -10.49 24.40 -13.41
N ALA A 615 -9.78 23.84 -12.42
CA ALA A 615 -8.93 24.62 -11.51
C ALA A 615 -7.70 25.26 -12.18
N GLU A 616 -7.32 24.84 -13.39
CA GLU A 616 -6.24 25.42 -14.20
C GLU A 616 -6.73 26.44 -15.24
N GLY A 617 -8.05 26.50 -15.45
CA GLY A 617 -8.69 27.35 -16.45
C GLY A 617 -8.83 26.71 -17.84
N PRO A 618 -9.27 27.49 -18.83
CA PRO A 618 -9.61 27.00 -20.17
C PRO A 618 -8.39 26.47 -20.93
N ILE A 619 -8.65 25.69 -21.99
CA ILE A 619 -7.64 25.38 -23.01
C ILE A 619 -7.13 26.71 -23.58
N ASN A 620 -5.84 26.98 -23.41
CA ASN A 620 -5.18 28.21 -23.83
C ASN A 620 -4.02 27.93 -24.79
N LEU A 621 -3.43 28.98 -25.36
CA LEU A 621 -2.32 28.86 -26.32
C LEU A 621 -1.13 28.04 -25.79
N LYS A 622 -0.87 28.08 -24.47
CA LYS A 622 0.21 27.30 -23.85
C LYS A 622 -0.13 25.80 -23.88
N ALA A 623 -1.38 25.44 -23.62
CA ALA A 623 -1.85 24.05 -23.71
C ALA A 623 -1.65 23.50 -25.13
N VAL A 624 -1.96 24.29 -26.16
CA VAL A 624 -1.77 23.91 -27.57
C VAL A 624 -0.29 23.66 -27.89
N ARG A 625 0.59 24.57 -27.45
CA ARG A 625 2.05 24.40 -27.62
C ARG A 625 2.55 23.13 -26.92
N GLN A 626 2.11 22.89 -25.69
CA GLN A 626 2.51 21.70 -24.93
C GLN A 626 2.04 20.41 -25.62
N ALA A 627 0.79 20.36 -26.09
CA ALA A 627 0.26 19.23 -26.86
C ALA A 627 1.09 18.98 -28.13
N PHE A 628 1.39 20.03 -28.90
CA PHE A 628 2.23 19.94 -30.10
C PHE A 628 3.63 19.38 -29.78
N HIS A 629 4.31 19.94 -28.77
CA HIS A 629 5.63 19.46 -28.36
C HIS A 629 5.62 18.00 -27.89
N ALA A 630 4.57 17.58 -27.18
CA ALA A 630 4.38 16.19 -26.78
C ALA A 630 4.23 15.27 -28.01
N ALA A 631 3.44 15.67 -29.00
CA ALA A 631 3.28 14.92 -30.24
C ALA A 631 4.60 14.75 -31.01
N VAL A 632 5.34 15.84 -31.21
CA VAL A 632 6.63 15.83 -31.92
C VAL A 632 7.62 14.91 -31.22
N GLN A 633 7.71 14.99 -29.88
CA GLN A 633 8.65 14.16 -29.12
C GLN A 633 8.27 12.67 -29.15
N GLN A 634 6.98 12.34 -29.13
CA GLN A 634 6.50 10.95 -29.16
C GLN A 634 6.32 10.41 -30.59
N GLY A 635 6.53 11.24 -31.62
CA GLY A 635 6.35 10.86 -33.02
C GLY A 635 4.89 10.56 -33.39
N THR A 636 3.92 11.14 -32.69
CA THR A 636 2.48 10.88 -32.92
C THR A 636 1.89 11.88 -33.92
N GLN A 637 1.08 11.38 -34.87
CA GLN A 637 0.36 12.23 -35.83
C GLN A 637 -0.86 12.95 -35.23
N LEU A 638 -1.32 12.54 -34.04
CA LEU A 638 -2.49 13.10 -33.36
C LEU A 638 -2.16 13.43 -31.91
N THR A 639 -2.59 14.61 -31.47
CA THR A 639 -2.55 15.04 -30.07
C THR A 639 -3.78 15.84 -29.69
N LEU A 640 -4.08 15.89 -28.40
CA LEU A 640 -5.28 16.52 -27.86
C LEU A 640 -4.92 17.62 -26.86
N ALA A 641 -5.68 18.71 -26.88
CA ALA A 641 -5.79 19.62 -25.76
C ALA A 641 -7.22 19.50 -25.21
N ILE A 642 -7.36 19.10 -23.95
CA ILE A 642 -8.66 18.77 -23.33
C ILE A 642 -8.91 19.69 -22.14
N GLY A 643 -10.12 20.23 -22.00
CA GLY A 643 -10.52 21.08 -20.88
C GLY A 643 -12.02 21.22 -20.77
N ASP A 644 -12.50 22.07 -19.85
CA ASP A 644 -13.93 22.38 -19.73
C ASP A 644 -14.39 23.35 -20.83
N THR A 645 -13.56 24.34 -21.15
CA THR A 645 -13.82 25.40 -22.12
C THR A 645 -12.57 25.71 -22.95
N THR A 646 -12.76 26.33 -24.12
CA THR A 646 -11.65 26.70 -25.04
C THR A 646 -11.54 28.21 -25.23
N HIS A 647 -10.34 28.76 -24.99
CA HIS A 647 -10.07 30.18 -25.25
C HIS A 647 -9.83 30.43 -26.76
N LYS A 648 -10.30 31.57 -27.29
CA LYS A 648 -10.12 31.94 -28.72
C LYS A 648 -8.67 31.85 -29.19
N GLY A 649 -7.73 32.33 -28.37
CA GLY A 649 -6.30 32.26 -28.67
C GLY A 649 -5.73 30.84 -28.77
N ALA A 650 -6.38 29.81 -28.21
CA ALA A 650 -6.00 28.42 -28.44
C ALA A 650 -6.37 27.96 -29.86
N ILE A 651 -7.53 28.40 -30.35
CA ILE A 651 -7.98 28.13 -31.73
C ILE A 651 -6.99 28.76 -32.71
N GLU A 652 -6.70 30.04 -32.55
CA GLU A 652 -5.74 30.76 -33.41
C GLU A 652 -4.34 30.12 -33.39
N GLU A 653 -3.89 29.63 -32.23
CA GLU A 653 -2.59 28.97 -32.12
C GLU A 653 -2.57 27.58 -32.78
N GLU A 654 -3.65 26.80 -32.66
CA GLU A 654 -3.80 25.54 -33.39
C GLU A 654 -3.75 25.78 -34.90
N GLU A 655 -4.45 26.81 -35.40
CA GLU A 655 -4.45 27.13 -36.82
C GLU A 655 -3.06 27.45 -37.36
N LYS A 656 -2.21 28.10 -36.55
CA LYS A 656 -0.81 28.35 -36.90
C LYS A 656 -0.02 27.04 -36.99
N PHE A 657 -0.12 26.16 -35.99
CA PHE A 657 0.58 24.88 -36.02
C PHE A 657 0.10 23.98 -37.16
N ARG A 658 -1.20 23.99 -37.48
CA ARG A 658 -1.76 23.26 -38.61
C ARG A 658 -1.17 23.71 -39.96
N LYS A 659 -0.85 25.00 -40.11
CA LYS A 659 -0.19 25.54 -41.32
C LYS A 659 1.30 25.19 -41.37
N VAL A 660 2.00 25.25 -40.23
CA VAL A 660 3.46 25.07 -40.14
C VAL A 660 3.88 23.59 -40.07
N ALA A 661 3.02 22.74 -39.50
CA ALA A 661 3.28 21.31 -39.28
C ALA A 661 2.00 20.49 -39.54
N PRO A 662 1.51 20.46 -40.80
CA PRO A 662 0.24 19.80 -41.16
C PRO A 662 0.20 18.29 -40.86
N GLN A 663 1.37 17.66 -40.69
CA GLN A 663 1.52 16.26 -40.30
C GLN A 663 1.13 15.97 -38.83
N VAL A 664 1.07 16.99 -37.97
CA VAL A 664 0.64 16.86 -36.57
C VAL A 664 -0.75 17.47 -36.42
N LYS A 665 -1.75 16.62 -36.22
CA LYS A 665 -3.14 17.01 -35.99
C LYS A 665 -3.36 17.29 -34.51
N ILE A 666 -3.77 18.51 -34.17
CA ILE A 666 -4.11 18.91 -32.80
C ILE A 666 -5.63 19.06 -32.71
N CYS A 667 -6.29 18.37 -31.79
CA CYS A 667 -7.72 18.57 -31.53
C CYS A 667 -7.92 19.32 -30.20
N LEU A 668 -8.72 20.38 -30.22
CA LEU A 668 -9.13 21.09 -29.01
C LEU A 668 -10.52 20.57 -28.61
N LEU A 669 -10.60 19.81 -27.52
CA LEU A 669 -11.78 19.04 -27.14
C LEU A 669 -12.30 19.44 -25.76
N GLU A 670 -13.51 19.98 -25.73
CA GLU A 670 -14.22 20.24 -24.48
C GLU A 670 -14.79 18.94 -23.89
N ILE A 671 -14.70 18.81 -22.56
CA ILE A 671 -15.02 17.56 -21.84
C ILE A 671 -16.48 17.13 -22.01
N LYS A 672 -17.41 18.08 -22.20
CA LYS A 672 -18.84 17.81 -22.42
C LYS A 672 -19.10 16.98 -23.67
N TYR A 673 -18.33 17.19 -24.73
CA TYR A 673 -18.45 16.43 -25.98
C TYR A 673 -17.91 15.01 -25.84
N LEU A 674 -16.79 14.85 -25.13
CA LEU A 674 -16.27 13.52 -24.78
C LEU A 674 -17.26 12.76 -23.89
N PHE A 675 -17.89 13.47 -22.95
CA PHE A 675 -18.90 12.91 -22.07
C PHE A 675 -20.18 12.52 -22.83
N PHE A 676 -20.66 13.35 -23.74
CA PHE A 676 -21.78 13.02 -24.64
C PHE A 676 -21.53 11.72 -25.39
N LEU A 677 -20.39 11.62 -26.09
CA LEU A 677 -20.00 10.41 -26.81
C LEU A 677 -19.95 9.20 -25.87
N TYR A 678 -19.47 9.36 -24.64
CA TYR A 678 -19.44 8.29 -23.65
C TYR A 678 -20.86 7.83 -23.27
N LEU A 679 -21.81 8.74 -23.06
CA LEU A 679 -23.19 8.39 -22.70
C LEU A 679 -23.90 7.63 -23.80
N VAL A 680 -23.69 7.99 -25.07
CA VAL A 680 -24.34 7.34 -26.23
C VAL A 680 -23.56 6.16 -26.81
N ARG A 681 -22.37 5.84 -26.27
CA ARG A 681 -21.42 4.86 -26.84
C ARG A 681 -22.02 3.48 -27.08
N ASN A 682 -22.91 3.00 -26.20
CA ASN A 682 -23.50 1.67 -26.33
C ASN A 682 -24.56 1.64 -27.43
N ILE A 683 -25.32 2.73 -27.59
CA ILE A 683 -26.35 2.86 -28.62
C ILE A 683 -25.70 2.96 -30.01
N LEU A 684 -24.66 3.78 -30.11
CA LEU A 684 -23.89 4.00 -31.35
C LEU A 684 -22.78 2.96 -31.58
N LYS A 685 -22.58 2.02 -30.65
CA LYS A 685 -21.50 1.02 -30.68
C LYS A 685 -20.13 1.66 -30.98
N ILE A 686 -19.80 2.73 -30.25
CA ILE A 686 -18.57 3.50 -30.44
C ILE A 686 -17.37 2.73 -29.88
N SER A 687 -16.39 2.48 -30.73
CA SER A 687 -15.11 1.84 -30.41
C SER A 687 -13.95 2.85 -30.36
N ALA A 688 -12.77 2.39 -29.95
CA ALA A 688 -11.55 3.19 -29.97
C ALA A 688 -11.16 3.63 -31.40
N GLU A 689 -11.40 2.78 -32.39
CA GLU A 689 -11.20 3.10 -33.81
C GLU A 689 -12.11 4.22 -34.28
N ASP A 690 -13.39 4.19 -33.88
CA ASP A 690 -14.34 5.26 -34.23
C ASP A 690 -13.90 6.62 -33.67
N ILE A 691 -13.45 6.64 -32.41
CA ILE A 691 -12.93 7.87 -31.77
C ILE A 691 -11.65 8.34 -32.46
N ASN A 692 -10.73 7.44 -32.80
CA ASN A 692 -9.51 7.80 -33.52
C ASN A 692 -9.83 8.41 -34.90
N ASN A 693 -10.71 7.78 -35.67
CA ASN A 693 -11.13 8.27 -36.99
C ASN A 693 -11.84 9.62 -36.89
N LEU A 694 -12.69 9.79 -35.88
CA LEU A 694 -13.36 11.05 -35.61
C LEU A 694 -12.35 12.18 -35.36
N LEU A 695 -11.36 11.95 -34.48
CA LEU A 695 -10.35 12.95 -34.13
C LEU A 695 -9.39 13.22 -35.31
N MET A 696 -8.92 12.18 -36.00
CA MET A 696 -8.01 12.29 -37.16
C MET A 696 -8.63 13.07 -38.32
N ASN A 697 -9.93 12.95 -38.55
CA ASN A 697 -10.60 13.62 -39.68
C ASN A 697 -11.07 15.03 -39.33
N ASN A 698 -10.96 15.45 -38.07
CA ASN A 698 -11.54 16.72 -37.61
C ASN A 698 -10.58 17.54 -36.70
N PRO A 699 -9.32 17.82 -37.11
CA PRO A 699 -8.40 18.63 -36.32
C PRO A 699 -8.94 20.05 -36.06
N GLY A 700 -8.30 20.73 -35.12
CA GLY A 700 -8.69 22.04 -34.61
C GLY A 700 -9.79 21.99 -33.57
N TYR A 701 -10.52 23.08 -33.44
CA TYR A 701 -11.61 23.18 -32.48
C TYR A 701 -12.72 22.16 -32.77
N PHE A 702 -13.07 21.36 -31.77
CA PHE A 702 -13.99 20.27 -31.91
C PHE A 702 -15.42 20.75 -31.63
N THR A 703 -16.22 20.90 -32.69
CA THR A 703 -17.55 21.52 -32.63
C THR A 703 -18.66 20.48 -32.59
N LYS A 704 -19.85 20.94 -32.18
CA LYS A 704 -21.09 20.17 -32.18
C LYS A 704 -21.45 19.63 -33.57
N GLU A 705 -21.22 20.39 -34.63
CA GLU A 705 -21.52 19.97 -36.01
C GLU A 705 -20.66 18.76 -36.43
N LYS A 706 -19.40 18.69 -35.96
CA LYS A 706 -18.52 17.54 -36.20
C LYS A 706 -19.07 16.28 -35.52
N ILE A 707 -19.62 16.40 -34.31
CA ILE A 707 -20.26 15.29 -33.58
C ILE A 707 -21.54 14.86 -34.28
N GLU A 708 -22.38 15.81 -34.72
CA GLU A 708 -23.61 15.48 -35.43
C GLU A 708 -23.33 14.69 -36.72
N LYS A 709 -22.32 15.12 -37.50
CA LYS A 709 -21.87 14.38 -38.70
C LYS A 709 -21.41 12.97 -38.33
N PHE A 710 -20.63 12.83 -37.26
CA PHE A 710 -20.19 11.52 -36.76
C PHE A 710 -21.37 10.64 -36.33
N VAL A 711 -22.34 11.17 -35.59
CA VAL A 711 -23.54 10.45 -35.16
C VAL A 711 -24.32 9.96 -36.37
N LYS A 712 -24.56 10.82 -37.37
CA LYS A 712 -25.25 10.45 -38.62
C LYS A 712 -24.52 9.33 -39.37
N HIS A 713 -23.21 9.49 -39.55
CA HIS A 713 -22.36 8.49 -40.23
C HIS A 713 -22.36 7.14 -39.49
N LYS A 714 -22.11 7.15 -38.18
CA LYS A 714 -22.05 5.93 -37.37
C LYS A 714 -23.40 5.25 -37.30
N SER A 715 -24.49 6.02 -37.19
CA SER A 715 -25.86 5.50 -37.19
C SER A 715 -26.19 4.79 -38.50
N ALA A 716 -25.76 5.31 -39.64
CA ALA A 716 -25.91 4.65 -40.93
C ALA A 716 -25.13 3.32 -40.98
N GLN A 717 -23.89 3.28 -40.48
CA GLN A 717 -23.08 2.06 -40.45
C GLN A 717 -23.70 0.92 -39.62
N ILE A 718 -24.47 1.25 -38.57
CA ILE A 718 -25.10 0.25 -37.69
C ILE A 718 -26.60 0.08 -37.92
N ASN A 719 -27.16 0.69 -38.98
CA ASN A 719 -28.59 0.67 -39.31
C ASN A 719 -29.49 1.11 -38.14
N LEU A 720 -29.14 2.19 -37.46
CA LEU A 720 -29.92 2.71 -36.34
C LEU A 720 -31.24 3.34 -36.83
N LYS A 721 -32.35 3.11 -36.09
CA LYS A 721 -33.67 3.68 -36.44
C LYS A 721 -33.63 5.21 -36.44
N GLU A 722 -34.23 5.82 -37.46
CA GLU A 722 -34.23 7.28 -37.64
C GLU A 722 -34.77 8.06 -36.43
N ALA A 723 -35.82 7.55 -35.76
CA ALA A 723 -36.36 8.16 -34.54
C ALA A 723 -35.32 8.25 -33.41
N VAL A 724 -34.46 7.23 -33.27
CA VAL A 724 -33.38 7.22 -32.27
C VAL A 724 -32.28 8.21 -32.65
N ILE A 725 -31.94 8.31 -33.93
CA ILE A 725 -30.97 9.29 -34.45
C ILE A 725 -31.45 10.71 -34.15
N LYS A 726 -32.72 11.01 -34.46
CA LYS A 726 -33.35 12.30 -34.20
C LYS A 726 -33.29 12.67 -32.72
N GLU A 727 -33.56 11.73 -31.81
CA GLU A 727 -33.47 11.97 -30.38
C GLU A 727 -32.03 12.21 -29.91
N ILE A 728 -31.04 11.44 -30.38
CA ILE A 728 -29.63 11.67 -30.06
C ILE A 728 -29.17 13.06 -30.52
N ILE A 729 -29.56 13.48 -31.73
CA ILE A 729 -29.22 14.80 -32.27
C ILE A 729 -29.91 15.92 -31.47
N LYS A 730 -31.17 15.73 -31.09
CA LYS A 730 -31.90 16.67 -30.23
C LYS A 730 -31.22 16.86 -28.87
N GLU A 731 -30.76 15.78 -28.25
CA GLU A 731 -30.01 15.84 -26.99
C GLU A 731 -28.64 16.52 -27.18
N LEU A 732 -27.91 16.19 -28.26
CA LEU A 732 -26.70 16.91 -28.65
C LEU A 732 -26.98 18.41 -28.85
N HIS A 733 -28.18 18.75 -29.30
CA HIS A 733 -28.57 20.14 -29.54
C HIS A 733 -28.93 20.93 -28.30
N SER A 734 -29.26 20.22 -27.22
CA SER A 734 -29.65 20.78 -25.93
C SER A 734 -28.44 20.96 -24.98
N ILE A 735 -27.25 20.56 -25.42
CA ILE A 735 -25.92 20.75 -24.80
C ILE A 735 -25.19 21.87 -25.56
#